data_AF-A0A9W8EFC0-F1
#
_entry.id   AF-A0A9W8EFC0-F1
#
_cell.length_a   1.000
_cell.length_b   1.000
_cell.length_c   1.000
_cell.angle_alpha   90.00
_cell.angle_beta   90.00
_cell.angle_gamma   90.00
#
_symmetry.space_group_name_H-M   'P 1'
#
loop_
_entity.id
_entity.type
_entity.pdbx_description
1 polymer ?
#
loop_
_entity_poly.entity_id
_entity_poly.type
_entity_poly.pdbx_seq_one_letter_code
_entity_poly.pdbx_strand_id
1 'polypeptide(L)'
;MSCEPSADLYRELFGDEDSDSESLDLSSVNEPLAQAVEEPIPGLVINRGALDSKLCERYFTWLSTEYFSESSGQKRINQGMHFGPLTDSNTPLGYLAHISLKLQILPSTVSKRAVVFDQGIINLYDSGEGIGDHVDLLRFDDGVVGFSFGDAATMRFRRVGKTKEDMERATKYAQELDGEDREEIRIRVAAGDVYALSGEARYLWTHGIPGQIDGQSNVAERRISDFAQAVRVVDQAISFRSPVYSISESRASTTKNPTLLVWPLHYFTFQQFTMPSACREFKESATERVVSSAEFINKHSLDVHVPEEGVRRAAQEILSRMQSVGYSTAEWKKHTLTPSVADQHAIEWIFVVDALNFSFWSDKQANEQYTVTLDGQTYRGYWTLCAAVNRALREGIPITDARYYSQASSGELEHVFRGDSSEKIPMLEERIRVLREVGGVLVDRYGGRFGQMLEESGGSAQRLVGTVVEEFSSFRDEHQFEGRTVAMYKRAQILVADIWACFEGKGSGQFEDIDRVTMFADYRVPQALCHFGALEYSPQLRRFLEQSESAVRGVGEQQAECSPPAPGMLPSGHRWEVEIRGNSIWAVERIRQHIRQTAQGTEVNAILIDFYMWDYSKENAQDMQDIPIHLTRSVFY
;
A
#
# COMPACT_ATOMS: atom_id res chain seq x y z
N MET A 1 18.04 -2.14 28.57
CA MET A 1 19.09 -1.11 28.70
C MET A 1 18.43 0.22 28.43
N SER A 2 18.73 1.25 29.23
CA SER A 2 18.21 2.60 29.01
C SER A 2 18.87 3.21 27.77
N CYS A 3 18.10 3.38 26.69
CA CYS A 3 18.48 4.30 25.62
C CYS A 3 18.28 5.73 26.14
N GLU A 4 19.35 6.33 26.62
CA GLU A 4 19.47 7.79 26.67
C GLU A 4 19.69 8.30 25.23
N PRO A 5 19.09 9.44 24.83
CA PRO A 5 19.27 9.98 23.49
C PRO A 5 20.75 10.31 23.25
N SER A 6 21.25 9.97 22.05
CA SER A 6 22.65 10.15 21.70
C SER A 6 23.08 11.61 21.69
N ALA A 7 24.36 11.86 21.95
CA ALA A 7 24.99 13.17 21.84
C ALA A 7 24.93 13.77 20.40
N ASP A 8 24.51 12.99 19.40
CA ASP A 8 24.32 13.44 18.03
C ASP A 8 22.93 14.08 17.81
N LEU A 9 21.86 13.56 18.44
CA LEU A 9 20.54 14.24 18.49
C LEU A 9 20.67 15.62 19.15
N TYR A 10 21.53 15.71 20.17
CA TYR A 10 21.85 16.98 20.80
C TYR A 10 22.55 17.94 19.83
N ARG A 11 23.54 17.51 19.03
CA ARG A 11 24.13 18.41 18.03
C ARG A 11 23.16 18.79 16.90
N GLU A 12 22.25 17.89 16.51
CA GLU A 12 21.27 18.14 15.44
C GLU A 12 20.16 19.14 15.85
N LEU A 13 19.59 19.03 17.05
CA LEU A 13 18.52 19.93 17.53
C LEU A 13 19.03 21.18 18.26
N PHE A 14 20.31 21.25 18.65
CA PHE A 14 20.83 22.28 19.56
C PHE A 14 22.02 23.07 18.97
N GLY A 15 22.69 22.56 17.94
CA GLY A 15 23.88 23.18 17.34
C GLY A 15 25.17 22.95 18.13
N ASP A 16 26.30 23.32 17.53
CA ASP A 16 27.63 23.35 18.17
C ASP A 16 27.85 24.73 18.83
N GLU A 17 27.21 24.99 19.98
CA GLU A 17 27.52 26.19 20.80
C GLU A 17 28.35 25.83 22.03
N ASP A 18 29.61 26.28 22.03
CA ASP A 18 30.45 26.38 23.21
C ASP A 18 29.88 27.44 24.20
N SER A 19 30.09 27.21 25.50
CA SER A 19 29.75 28.11 26.62
C SER A 19 28.27 28.42 26.91
N ASP A 20 27.48 27.39 27.21
CA ASP A 20 26.97 27.20 28.58
C ASP A 20 26.30 25.83 28.70
N SER A 21 27.04 24.85 29.23
CA SER A 21 26.58 23.47 29.36
C SER A 21 25.60 23.27 30.53
N GLU A 22 24.43 23.90 30.45
CA GLU A 22 23.23 23.29 31.05
C GLU A 22 22.89 22.06 30.20
N SER A 23 23.49 20.91 30.55
CA SER A 23 23.00 19.62 30.07
C SER A 23 21.52 19.56 30.39
N LEU A 24 20.67 19.50 29.35
CA LEU A 24 19.22 19.50 29.51
C LEU A 24 18.84 18.21 30.26
N ASP A 25 18.66 18.35 31.57
CA ASP A 25 18.49 17.24 32.49
C ASP A 25 17.14 16.58 32.24
N LEU A 26 17.13 15.46 31.51
CA LEU A 26 15.92 14.73 31.18
C LEU A 26 15.27 14.01 32.37
N SER A 27 15.84 14.09 33.58
CA SER A 27 15.09 13.79 34.81
C SER A 27 14.05 14.88 35.15
N SER A 28 14.15 16.06 34.54
CA SER A 28 13.14 17.14 34.61
C SER A 28 11.93 16.94 33.68
N VAL A 29 11.97 15.95 32.78
CA VAL A 29 10.71 15.30 32.33
C VAL A 29 10.21 14.53 33.55
N ASN A 30 9.51 15.26 34.43
CA ASN A 30 9.24 14.87 35.81
C ASN A 30 8.86 13.38 35.90
N GLU A 31 9.43 12.64 36.87
CA GLU A 31 8.73 11.45 37.39
C GLU A 31 7.27 11.88 37.64
N PRO A 32 6.27 11.16 37.10
CA PRO A 32 4.98 11.75 36.72
C PRO A 32 4.27 12.48 37.87
N LEU A 33 4.54 13.78 37.98
CA LEU A 33 4.13 14.65 39.08
C LEU A 33 2.79 15.35 38.84
N ALA A 34 2.16 15.07 37.70
CA ALA A 34 0.73 15.16 37.54
C ALA A 34 0.20 13.75 37.24
N GLN A 35 -0.84 13.32 37.95
CA GLN A 35 -1.69 12.25 37.42
C GLN A 35 -2.25 12.72 36.09
N ALA A 36 -2.20 11.86 35.09
CA ALA A 36 -2.89 12.10 33.84
C ALA A 36 -4.35 12.43 34.13
N VAL A 37 -4.81 13.60 33.69
CA VAL A 37 -6.19 14.02 33.94
C VAL A 37 -7.06 13.25 32.96
N GLU A 38 -7.93 12.39 33.47
CA GLU A 38 -9.07 11.89 32.69
C GLU A 38 -9.96 13.10 32.38
N GLU A 39 -9.89 13.55 31.12
CA GLU A 39 -10.82 14.52 30.58
C GLU A 39 -12.23 13.90 30.53
N PRO A 40 -13.32 14.68 30.45
CA PRO A 40 -14.70 14.16 30.49
C PRO A 40 -15.11 13.22 29.33
N ILE A 41 -14.18 12.88 28.42
CA ILE A 41 -14.36 11.97 27.29
C ILE A 41 -13.59 10.66 27.59
N PRO A 42 -14.27 9.50 27.72
CA PRO A 42 -13.59 8.24 28.00
C PRO A 42 -12.52 7.90 26.95
N GLY A 43 -11.28 7.69 27.42
CA GLY A 43 -10.13 7.38 26.56
C GLY A 43 -9.42 8.59 25.96
N LEU A 44 -9.83 9.83 26.30
CA LEU A 44 -9.01 11.03 26.14
C LEU A 44 -8.22 11.27 27.42
N VAL A 45 -6.90 11.31 27.29
CA VAL A 45 -5.97 11.49 28.42
C VAL A 45 -5.06 12.67 28.09
N ILE A 46 -4.86 13.60 29.04
CA ILE A 46 -3.92 14.72 28.84
C ILE A 46 -2.94 14.83 30.03
N ASN A 47 -1.65 14.83 29.71
CA ASN A 47 -0.59 15.27 30.62
C ASN A 47 -0.26 16.74 30.33
N ARG A 48 -0.52 17.59 31.32
CA ARG A 48 -0.38 19.05 31.23
C ARG A 48 1.06 19.48 31.47
N GLY A 49 1.64 20.28 30.56
CA GLY A 49 3.01 20.77 30.66
C GLY A 49 4.06 19.65 30.80
N ALA A 50 3.88 18.53 30.08
CA ALA A 50 4.77 17.38 30.11
C ALA A 50 6.12 17.64 29.43
N LEU A 51 6.18 18.62 28.53
CA LEU A 51 7.43 19.16 27.98
C LEU A 51 7.73 20.53 28.61
N ASP A 52 9.00 20.79 28.93
CA ASP A 52 9.43 22.09 29.43
C ASP A 52 9.46 23.16 28.31
N SER A 53 9.48 24.44 28.70
CA SER A 53 9.42 25.56 27.75
C SER A 53 10.63 25.64 26.80
N LYS A 54 11.85 25.29 27.24
CA LYS A 54 13.04 25.31 26.38
C LYS A 54 12.93 24.21 25.32
N LEU A 55 12.45 23.02 25.70
CA LEU A 55 12.19 21.93 24.77
C LEU A 55 11.08 22.29 23.78
N CYS A 56 9.99 22.92 24.25
CA CYS A 56 8.90 23.40 23.39
C CYS A 56 9.37 24.41 22.33
N GLU A 57 10.14 25.43 22.73
CA GLU A 57 10.65 26.46 21.81
C GLU A 57 11.58 25.89 20.75
N ARG A 58 12.38 24.88 21.12
CA ARG A 58 13.36 24.28 20.22
C ARG A 58 12.74 23.26 19.27
N TYR A 59 11.80 22.43 19.74
CA TYR A 59 10.97 21.63 18.82
C TYR A 59 10.17 22.52 17.89
N PHE A 60 9.58 23.60 18.39
CA PHE A 60 8.85 24.55 17.54
C PHE A 60 9.74 25.13 16.43
N THR A 61 10.97 25.56 16.78
CA THR A 61 11.93 26.13 15.82
C THR A 61 12.38 25.10 14.79
N TRP A 62 12.73 23.88 15.24
CA TRP A 62 13.10 22.77 14.35
C TRP A 62 11.96 22.37 13.41
N LEU A 63 10.75 22.15 13.93
CA LEU A 63 9.57 21.82 13.12
C LEU A 63 9.26 22.90 12.08
N SER A 64 9.36 24.18 12.45
CA SER A 64 9.16 25.30 11.51
C SER A 64 10.20 25.32 10.39
N THR A 65 11.45 25.00 10.71
CA THR A 65 12.57 25.04 9.75
C THR A 65 12.54 23.82 8.83
N GLU A 66 12.37 22.63 9.39
CA GLU A 66 12.40 21.36 8.68
C GLU A 66 11.14 21.17 7.81
N TYR A 67 9.94 21.48 8.34
CA TYR A 67 8.67 21.22 7.64
C TYR A 67 8.09 22.43 6.89
N PHE A 68 8.44 23.67 7.25
CA PHE A 68 7.69 24.86 6.80
C PHE A 68 8.55 26.03 6.31
N SER A 69 9.82 25.81 5.95
CA SER A 69 10.68 26.87 5.40
C SER A 69 10.15 27.44 4.07
N GLU A 70 10.04 28.77 3.94
CA GLU A 70 9.50 29.42 2.74
C GLU A 70 10.42 29.32 1.52
N SER A 71 10.01 28.57 0.50
CA SER A 71 10.55 28.66 -0.86
C SER A 71 9.87 29.80 -1.63
N SER A 72 10.67 30.79 -2.08
CA SER A 72 10.15 32.02 -2.67
C SER A 72 9.30 31.77 -3.92
N GLY A 73 7.98 31.99 -3.81
CA GLY A 73 7.02 31.92 -4.91
C GLY A 73 6.08 30.69 -4.93
N GLN A 74 6.19 29.76 -3.98
CA GLN A 74 5.21 28.67 -3.82
C GLN A 74 4.08 29.07 -2.84
N LYS A 75 2.93 28.37 -2.90
CA LYS A 75 1.84 28.58 -1.93
C LYS A 75 2.33 28.21 -0.52
N ARG A 76 2.06 29.04 0.50
CA ARG A 76 2.39 28.77 1.91
C ARG A 76 1.92 27.36 2.28
N ILE A 77 2.79 26.62 2.95
CA ILE A 77 2.58 25.21 3.28
C ILE A 77 2.40 25.08 4.79
N ASN A 78 1.39 24.32 5.24
CA ASN A 78 0.99 24.30 6.64
C ASN A 78 0.50 22.93 7.18
N GLN A 79 0.69 21.86 6.40
CA GLN A 79 0.70 20.49 6.92
C GLN A 79 1.86 19.72 6.32
N GLY A 80 2.74 19.20 7.17
CA GLY A 80 3.81 18.26 6.86
C GLY A 80 3.44 16.81 7.22
N MET A 81 4.05 15.83 6.56
CA MET A 81 3.92 14.41 6.88
C MET A 81 5.28 13.73 6.94
N HIS A 82 5.42 12.83 7.91
CA HIS A 82 6.54 11.92 8.10
C HIS A 82 6.06 10.47 8.09
N PHE A 83 6.78 9.60 7.39
CA PHE A 83 6.44 8.18 7.23
C PHE A 83 7.61 7.30 7.62
N GLY A 84 7.36 6.29 8.46
CA GLY A 84 8.34 5.31 8.91
C GLY A 84 8.25 5.05 10.42
N PRO A 85 8.73 3.89 10.92
CA PRO A 85 8.71 3.57 12.34
C PRO A 85 9.44 4.62 13.19
N LEU A 86 8.73 5.27 14.11
CA LEU A 86 9.29 6.24 15.06
C LEU A 86 9.92 5.54 16.27
N THR A 87 10.69 4.48 16.01
CA THR A 87 11.28 3.61 17.05
C THR A 87 12.66 4.07 17.50
N ASP A 88 13.34 4.92 16.73
CA ASP A 88 14.66 5.44 17.08
C ASP A 88 14.56 6.73 17.91
N SER A 89 14.73 6.61 19.22
CA SER A 89 14.73 7.74 20.17
C SER A 89 15.90 8.71 19.98
N ASN A 90 16.82 8.45 19.05
CA ASN A 90 17.88 9.38 18.63
C ASN A 90 17.46 10.27 17.45
N THR A 91 16.22 10.13 16.95
CA THR A 91 15.62 11.08 16.00
C THR A 91 14.66 12.01 16.75
N PRO A 92 14.43 13.27 16.29
CA PRO A 92 13.51 14.18 16.97
C PRO A 92 12.08 13.62 17.12
N LEU A 93 11.54 12.98 16.08
CA LEU A 93 10.18 12.41 16.14
C LEU A 93 10.13 11.10 16.96
N GLY A 94 11.14 10.24 16.84
CA GLY A 94 11.24 9.03 17.68
C GLY A 94 11.47 9.35 19.16
N TYR A 95 12.07 10.51 19.47
CA TYR A 95 12.20 11.00 20.83
C TYR A 95 10.85 11.44 21.43
N LEU A 96 9.99 12.12 20.67
CA LEU A 96 8.61 12.42 21.10
C LEU A 96 7.80 11.13 21.28
N ALA A 97 7.89 10.19 20.35
CA ALA A 97 7.30 8.85 20.50
C ALA A 97 7.75 8.16 21.81
N HIS A 98 9.04 8.21 22.13
CA HIS A 98 9.60 7.68 23.39
C HIS A 98 9.08 8.41 24.64
N ILE A 99 8.89 9.73 24.59
CA ILE A 99 8.26 10.50 25.68
C ILE A 99 6.83 9.99 25.93
N SER A 100 6.00 9.84 24.88
CA SER A 100 4.62 9.38 25.06
C SER A 100 4.53 8.00 25.74
N LEU A 101 5.47 7.10 25.42
CA LEU A 101 5.60 5.79 26.05
C LEU A 101 5.99 5.88 27.53
N LYS A 102 6.95 6.76 27.87
CA LYS A 102 7.33 7.03 29.27
C LYS A 102 6.19 7.64 30.09
N LEU A 103 5.38 8.52 29.47
CA LEU A 103 4.22 9.16 30.10
C LEU A 103 3.04 8.19 30.34
N GLN A 104 3.06 6.98 29.75
CA GLN A 104 2.03 5.93 29.90
C GLN A 104 0.59 6.41 29.57
N ILE A 105 0.45 7.43 28.71
CA ILE A 105 -0.84 8.01 28.29
C ILE A 105 -1.68 7.10 27.38
N LEU A 106 -1.10 6.00 26.88
CA LEU A 106 -1.76 5.05 26.00
C LEU A 106 -2.11 3.73 26.73
N PRO A 107 -3.28 3.13 26.46
CA PRO A 107 -3.66 1.82 27.01
C PRO A 107 -2.59 0.75 26.74
N SER A 108 -2.44 -0.21 27.66
CA SER A 108 -1.40 -1.25 27.55
C SER A 108 -1.55 -2.19 26.34
N THR A 109 -2.73 -2.21 25.70
CA THR A 109 -3.01 -2.87 24.42
C THR A 109 -2.37 -2.14 23.23
N VAL A 110 -2.15 -0.83 23.34
CA VAL A 110 -1.52 0.02 22.33
C VAL A 110 -0.02 0.16 22.58
N SER A 111 0.38 0.50 23.80
CA SER A 111 1.79 0.77 24.14
C SER A 111 2.72 -0.46 24.16
N LYS A 112 2.17 -1.68 23.99
CA LYS A 112 2.92 -2.95 23.89
C LYS A 112 3.00 -3.52 22.46
N ARG A 113 2.52 -2.78 21.44
CA ARG A 113 2.64 -3.18 20.03
C ARG A 113 4.12 -3.20 19.60
N ALA A 114 4.46 -4.01 18.60
CA ALA A 114 5.84 -4.28 18.19
C ALA A 114 6.56 -3.07 17.55
N VAL A 115 5.82 -2.30 16.78
CA VAL A 115 6.08 -0.87 16.52
C VAL A 115 5.08 -0.11 17.40
N VAL A 116 5.43 1.07 17.93
CA VAL A 116 4.47 1.90 18.69
C VAL A 116 3.96 3.13 17.91
N PHE A 117 4.65 3.55 16.86
CA PHE A 117 4.19 4.58 15.93
C PHE A 117 4.90 4.44 14.58
N ASP A 118 4.22 4.66 13.47
CA ASP A 118 4.80 4.54 12.11
C ASP A 118 4.52 5.73 11.17
N GLN A 119 3.75 6.71 11.61
CA GLN A 119 3.40 7.93 10.89
C GLN A 119 3.32 9.12 11.86
N GLY A 120 3.76 10.30 11.41
CA GLY A 120 3.54 11.57 12.10
C GLY A 120 2.99 12.62 11.13
N ILE A 121 1.90 13.28 11.51
CA ILE A 121 1.33 14.40 10.75
C ILE A 121 1.66 15.68 11.50
N ILE A 122 2.41 16.60 10.91
CA ILE A 122 2.83 17.86 11.50
C ILE A 122 1.90 18.95 10.96
N ASN A 123 1.00 19.51 11.78
CA ASN A 123 0.19 20.64 11.34
C ASN A 123 0.83 21.99 11.72
N LEU A 124 0.48 23.08 11.04
CA LEU A 124 0.83 24.45 11.42
C LEU A 124 -0.42 25.32 11.24
N TYR A 125 -0.88 25.96 12.31
CA TYR A 125 -2.04 26.85 12.28
C TYR A 125 -1.63 28.30 12.56
N ASP A 126 -1.87 29.20 11.61
CA ASP A 126 -1.85 30.65 11.86
C ASP A 126 -3.12 31.11 12.62
N SER A 127 -3.15 32.36 13.07
CA SER A 127 -4.34 32.99 13.64
C SER A 127 -5.54 32.88 12.69
N GLY A 128 -6.61 32.25 13.16
CA GLY A 128 -7.83 32.01 12.37
C GLY A 128 -7.80 30.73 11.52
N GLU A 129 -6.66 30.04 11.40
CA GLU A 129 -6.58 28.71 10.79
C GLU A 129 -6.94 27.61 11.79
N GLY A 130 -7.27 26.43 11.26
CA GLY A 130 -7.70 25.29 12.06
C GLY A 130 -8.05 24.08 11.20
N ILE A 131 -8.47 23.00 11.86
CA ILE A 131 -9.00 21.80 11.23
C ILE A 131 -10.46 21.58 11.65
N GLY A 132 -11.31 21.25 10.67
CA GLY A 132 -12.73 20.95 10.93
C GLY A 132 -12.91 19.71 11.80
N ASP A 133 -14.11 19.55 12.37
CA ASP A 133 -14.45 18.35 13.14
C ASP A 133 -14.33 17.12 12.23
N HIS A 134 -13.65 16.05 12.68
CA HIS A 134 -13.47 14.80 11.96
C HIS A 134 -13.28 13.63 12.94
N VAL A 135 -13.40 12.39 12.46
CA VAL A 135 -12.86 11.21 13.15
C VAL A 135 -11.64 10.74 12.35
N ASP A 136 -10.54 10.41 13.04
CA ASP A 136 -9.34 9.92 12.36
C ASP A 136 -9.65 8.67 11.54
N LEU A 137 -9.23 8.69 10.26
CA LEU A 137 -9.51 7.65 9.27
C LEU A 137 -9.25 6.24 9.84
N LEU A 138 -10.12 5.26 9.56
CA LEU A 138 -10.01 3.90 10.08
C LEU A 138 -8.75 3.12 9.62
N ARG A 139 -7.95 3.68 8.70
CA ARG A 139 -6.57 3.20 8.40
C ARG A 139 -5.60 3.41 9.57
N PHE A 140 -5.96 4.33 10.47
CA PHE A 140 -5.32 4.58 11.75
C PHE A 140 -5.96 3.65 12.79
N ASP A 141 -5.16 2.84 13.49
CA ASP A 141 -5.64 1.93 14.54
C ASP A 141 -5.99 2.73 15.83
N ASP A 142 -6.32 2.03 16.92
CA ASP A 142 -6.56 2.67 18.21
C ASP A 142 -5.26 3.28 18.78
N GLY A 143 -5.37 4.40 19.50
CA GLY A 143 -4.25 5.17 20.01
C GLY A 143 -3.68 6.17 19.00
N VAL A 144 -4.03 7.44 19.22
CA VAL A 144 -3.40 8.62 18.62
C VAL A 144 -2.77 9.40 19.77
N VAL A 145 -1.53 9.85 19.63
CA VAL A 145 -0.92 10.80 20.58
C VAL A 145 -0.70 12.12 19.88
N GLY A 146 -1.09 13.21 20.52
CA GLY A 146 -0.86 14.58 20.10
C GLY A 146 0.10 15.31 21.03
N PHE A 147 1.13 15.94 20.46
CA PHE A 147 1.96 16.93 21.14
C PHE A 147 1.48 18.33 20.77
N SER A 148 1.61 19.31 21.66
CA SER A 148 1.27 20.71 21.36
C SER A 148 2.44 21.65 21.62
N PHE A 149 2.80 22.42 20.59
CA PHE A 149 3.90 23.37 20.61
C PHE A 149 3.41 24.78 20.32
N GLY A 150 3.71 25.72 21.23
CA GLY A 150 3.49 27.14 21.00
C GLY A 150 2.34 27.78 21.77
N ASP A 151 1.40 28.38 21.05
CA ASP A 151 0.27 29.08 21.64
C ASP A 151 -0.84 28.07 21.90
N ALA A 152 -1.63 28.32 22.94
CA ALA A 152 -2.63 27.36 23.38
C ALA A 152 -3.92 27.47 22.55
N ALA A 153 -4.27 26.39 21.84
CA ALA A 153 -5.52 26.24 21.11
C ALA A 153 -6.59 25.55 21.96
N THR A 154 -7.82 25.51 21.43
CA THR A 154 -8.93 24.74 21.99
C THR A 154 -9.37 23.70 20.96
N MET A 155 -9.27 22.43 21.34
CA MET A 155 -9.89 21.33 20.62
C MET A 155 -11.39 21.29 20.95
N ARG A 156 -12.21 21.11 19.93
CA ARG A 156 -13.65 20.87 20.04
C ARG A 156 -13.91 19.40 19.77
N PHE A 157 -14.61 18.77 20.69
CA PHE A 157 -15.08 17.40 20.58
C PHE A 157 -16.60 17.38 20.49
N ARG A 158 -17.16 16.53 19.63
CA ARG A 158 -18.61 16.32 19.53
C ARG A 158 -18.92 14.83 19.39
N ARG A 159 -19.93 14.37 20.11
CA ARG A 159 -20.26 12.95 20.12
C ARG A 159 -20.84 12.49 18.78
N VAL A 160 -20.28 11.41 18.23
CA VAL A 160 -20.83 10.71 17.07
C VAL A 160 -22.16 10.06 17.48
N GLY A 161 -23.14 10.05 16.58
CA GLY A 161 -24.47 9.53 16.89
C GLY A 161 -24.47 8.02 17.19
N LYS A 162 -25.55 7.53 17.80
CA LYS A 162 -25.60 6.16 18.34
C LYS A 162 -25.82 5.07 17.29
N THR A 163 -26.02 5.41 16.01
CA THR A 163 -26.30 4.42 14.96
C THR A 163 -25.04 4.09 14.15
N LYS A 164 -25.04 2.92 13.50
CA LYS A 164 -23.97 2.53 12.56
C LYS A 164 -23.84 3.54 11.41
N GLU A 165 -24.97 4.08 10.95
CA GLU A 165 -25.02 5.12 9.92
C GLU A 165 -24.41 6.45 10.38
N ASP A 166 -24.55 6.83 11.66
CA ASP A 166 -23.89 8.03 12.20
C ASP A 166 -22.37 7.91 12.19
N MET A 167 -21.84 6.72 12.53
CA MET A 167 -20.40 6.45 12.48
C MET A 167 -19.86 6.49 11.04
N GLU A 168 -20.57 5.85 10.10
CA GLU A 168 -20.22 5.87 8.68
C GLU A 168 -20.33 7.28 8.06
N ARG A 169 -21.27 8.12 8.52
CA ARG A 169 -21.37 9.54 8.13
C ARG A 169 -20.25 10.39 8.74
N ALA A 170 -19.89 10.19 10.01
CA ALA A 170 -18.84 10.98 10.68
C ALA A 170 -17.45 10.82 10.04
N THR A 171 -17.15 9.65 9.46
CA THR A 171 -15.91 9.43 8.69
C THR A 171 -15.93 10.06 7.28
N LYS A 172 -17.10 10.49 6.78
CA LYS A 172 -17.31 10.80 5.35
C LYS A 172 -17.86 12.20 5.04
N TYR A 173 -18.65 12.78 5.96
CA TYR A 173 -19.38 14.04 5.78
C TYR A 173 -19.52 14.83 7.09
N ALA A 174 -18.42 15.08 7.80
CA ALA A 174 -18.46 15.78 9.09
C ALA A 174 -19.01 17.23 9.02
N GLN A 175 -18.97 17.87 7.85
CA GLN A 175 -19.59 19.19 7.61
C GLN A 175 -21.13 19.15 7.49
N GLU A 176 -21.75 17.97 7.34
CA GLU A 176 -23.22 17.83 7.21
C GLU A 176 -23.91 17.46 8.54
N LEU A 177 -23.18 17.52 9.67
CA LEU A 177 -23.66 17.12 11.01
C LEU A 177 -24.31 18.27 11.81
N ASP A 178 -24.56 19.43 11.21
CA ASP A 178 -25.28 20.55 11.85
C ASP A 178 -26.79 20.22 11.99
N GLY A 179 -27.11 19.44 13.02
CA GLY A 179 -28.47 19.02 13.38
C GLY A 179 -28.58 18.47 14.81
N GLU A 180 -29.23 19.28 15.66
CA GLU A 180 -29.76 19.02 17.03
C GLU A 180 -28.81 18.52 18.14
N ASP A 181 -28.79 19.27 19.26
CA ASP A 181 -28.31 18.92 20.63
C ASP A 181 -27.36 17.72 20.76
N ARG A 182 -26.16 17.84 20.17
CA ARG A 182 -25.05 16.92 20.45
C ARG A 182 -24.19 17.45 21.59
N GLU A 183 -23.72 16.52 22.41
CA GLU A 183 -22.78 16.76 23.49
C GLU A 183 -21.47 17.35 22.90
N GLU A 184 -21.25 18.66 23.10
CA GLU A 184 -20.03 19.38 22.69
C GLU A 184 -19.16 19.62 23.93
N ILE A 185 -17.90 19.20 23.83
CA ILE A 185 -16.89 19.37 24.89
C ILE A 185 -15.71 20.14 24.28
N ARG A 186 -15.32 21.24 24.92
CA ARG A 186 -14.20 22.09 24.49
C ARG A 186 -13.04 21.92 25.46
N ILE A 187 -11.88 21.51 24.95
CA ILE A 187 -10.69 21.22 25.75
C ILE A 187 -9.54 22.07 25.24
N ARG A 188 -9.03 22.96 26.09
CA ARG A 188 -7.83 23.74 25.82
C ARG A 188 -6.62 22.80 25.82
N VAL A 189 -5.66 23.04 24.94
CA VAL A 189 -4.36 22.34 24.89
C VAL A 189 -3.27 23.41 24.73
N ALA A 190 -2.27 23.39 25.60
CA ALA A 190 -1.22 24.41 25.68
C ALA A 190 0.15 23.91 25.19
N ALA A 191 1.12 24.82 25.05
CA ALA A 191 2.52 24.45 24.85
C ALA A 191 2.97 23.44 25.92
N GLY A 192 3.53 22.33 25.46
CA GLY A 192 4.07 21.26 26.29
C GLY A 192 3.02 20.29 26.82
N ASP A 193 1.72 20.50 26.55
CA ASP A 193 0.71 19.47 26.78
C ASP A 193 0.91 18.31 25.79
N VAL A 194 0.69 17.09 26.29
CA VAL A 194 0.68 15.86 25.49
C VAL A 194 -0.62 15.12 25.77
N TYR A 195 -1.41 14.89 24.73
CA TYR A 195 -2.70 14.21 24.80
C TYR A 195 -2.68 12.87 24.08
N ALA A 196 -3.59 11.97 24.46
CA ALA A 196 -3.85 10.72 23.76
C ALA A 196 -5.34 10.51 23.56
N LEU A 197 -5.72 10.05 22.36
CA LEU A 197 -7.05 9.57 22.01
C LEU A 197 -7.00 8.06 21.86
N SER A 198 -7.85 7.35 22.62
CA SER A 198 -8.03 5.91 22.50
C SER A 198 -9.49 5.51 22.78
N GLY A 199 -9.91 4.33 22.33
CA GLY A 199 -11.25 3.81 22.61
C GLY A 199 -12.36 4.78 22.18
N GLU A 200 -13.27 5.14 23.10
CA GLU A 200 -14.39 6.01 22.76
C GLU A 200 -13.95 7.37 22.22
N ALA A 201 -12.95 8.03 22.82
CA ALA A 201 -12.42 9.30 22.35
C ALA A 201 -11.90 9.26 20.90
N ARG A 202 -11.40 8.11 20.46
CA ARG A 202 -10.83 7.91 19.12
C ARG A 202 -11.88 7.48 18.07
N TYR A 203 -12.97 6.82 18.47
CA TYR A 203 -13.95 6.25 17.53
C TYR A 203 -15.36 6.86 17.60
N LEU A 204 -15.79 7.35 18.77
CA LEU A 204 -17.17 7.78 19.06
C LEU A 204 -17.30 9.29 19.27
N TRP A 205 -16.21 10.04 19.08
CA TRP A 205 -16.17 11.49 19.12
C TRP A 205 -15.46 12.01 17.86
N THR A 206 -16.01 13.06 17.25
CA THR A 206 -15.24 13.88 16.31
C THR A 206 -14.38 14.85 17.09
N HIS A 207 -13.18 15.15 16.62
CA HIS A 207 -12.30 16.21 17.12
C HIS A 207 -11.97 17.22 16.03
N GLY A 208 -11.70 18.46 16.42
CA GLY A 208 -11.23 19.51 15.51
C GLY A 208 -10.66 20.69 16.28
N ILE A 209 -9.86 21.53 15.60
CA ILE A 209 -9.38 22.81 16.14
C ILE A 209 -10.06 23.88 15.28
N PRO A 210 -11.22 24.42 15.67
CA PRO A 210 -11.89 25.43 14.86
C PRO A 210 -11.05 26.71 14.81
N GLY A 211 -10.93 27.37 13.66
CA GLY A 211 -10.12 28.58 13.53
C GLY A 211 -10.62 29.77 14.37
N GLN A 212 -11.93 29.80 14.66
CA GLN A 212 -12.55 30.76 15.57
C GLN A 212 -13.44 30.06 16.60
N ILE A 213 -13.46 30.60 17.81
CA ILE A 213 -14.37 30.22 18.90
C ILE A 213 -15.03 31.50 19.42
N ASP A 214 -16.36 31.47 19.51
CA ASP A 214 -17.19 32.56 20.05
C ASP A 214 -16.87 33.96 19.46
N GLY A 215 -16.45 33.98 18.18
CA GLY A 215 -16.10 35.20 17.43
C GLY A 215 -14.67 35.70 17.60
N GLN A 216 -13.80 34.97 18.30
CA GLN A 216 -12.36 35.26 18.45
C GLN A 216 -11.53 34.17 17.78
N SER A 217 -10.31 34.49 17.29
CA SER A 217 -9.37 33.47 16.81
C SER A 217 -9.03 32.49 17.92
N ASN A 218 -9.12 31.19 17.65
CA ASN A 218 -8.84 30.13 18.64
C ASN A 218 -7.34 30.09 19.00
N VAL A 219 -6.48 30.37 18.02
CA VAL A 219 -5.06 30.67 18.19
C VAL A 219 -4.90 32.19 18.14
N ALA A 220 -4.28 32.80 19.15
CA ALA A 220 -4.21 34.25 19.32
C ALA A 220 -2.96 34.87 18.67
N GLU A 221 -3.10 36.05 18.05
CA GLU A 221 -1.92 36.83 17.62
C GLU A 221 -1.17 37.44 18.82
N ARG A 222 0.16 37.34 18.81
CA ARG A 222 1.05 38.20 19.60
C ARG A 222 1.85 39.12 18.70
N ARG A 223 1.68 40.44 18.88
CA ARG A 223 2.63 41.44 18.37
C ARG A 223 3.88 41.49 19.24
N ILE A 224 5.00 41.01 18.72
CA ILE A 224 6.35 41.43 19.15
C ILE A 224 7.14 41.81 17.89
N SER A 225 7.95 42.86 18.01
CA SER A 225 8.68 43.51 16.92
C SER A 225 9.94 42.76 16.47
N ASP A 226 10.32 42.99 15.22
CA ASP A 226 11.67 42.82 14.65
C ASP A 226 12.22 41.41 14.44
N PHE A 227 11.36 40.39 14.34
CA PHE A 227 11.51 39.31 13.33
C PHE A 227 10.12 38.93 12.83
N ALA A 228 9.94 38.87 11.50
CA ALA A 228 8.61 38.69 10.90
C ALA A 228 8.21 37.21 10.79
N GLN A 229 6.89 36.98 10.85
CA GLN A 229 6.10 35.77 10.50
C GLN A 229 5.57 34.90 11.65
N ALA A 230 4.49 34.19 11.31
CA ALA A 230 3.40 33.76 12.20
C ALA A 230 3.59 32.38 12.82
N VAL A 231 2.76 32.15 13.84
CA VAL A 231 3.02 31.29 15.00
C VAL A 231 1.68 31.14 15.76
N ARG A 232 1.30 30.00 16.39
CA ARG A 232 1.90 28.65 16.40
C ARG A 232 1.01 27.57 17.10
N VAL A 233 0.57 26.51 16.41
CA VAL A 233 0.29 25.16 16.99
C VAL A 233 0.75 24.08 16.04
N VAL A 234 1.64 23.20 16.51
CA VAL A 234 1.88 21.90 15.87
C VAL A 234 1.15 20.84 16.65
N ASP A 235 0.07 20.32 16.05
CA ASP A 235 -0.52 19.03 16.41
C ASP A 235 0.23 17.94 15.65
N GLN A 236 0.96 17.11 16.39
CA GLN A 236 1.51 15.85 15.87
C GLN A 236 0.52 14.71 16.11
N ALA A 237 -0.36 14.43 15.16
CA ALA A 237 -1.18 13.21 15.23
C ALA A 237 -0.28 12.00 14.93
N ILE A 238 0.31 11.41 15.98
CA ILE A 238 1.10 10.19 15.85
C ILE A 238 0.16 9.00 15.98
N SER A 239 -0.04 8.28 14.87
CA SER A 239 -0.92 7.11 14.80
C SER A 239 -0.35 6.03 13.87
N PHE A 240 -1.13 4.99 13.66
CA PHE A 240 -0.64 3.63 13.42
C PHE A 240 -1.42 2.89 12.35
N ARG A 241 -0.79 1.95 11.63
CA ARG A 241 -1.52 0.77 11.14
C ARG A 241 -1.43 -0.41 12.12
N SER A 242 -2.55 -1.12 12.31
CA SER A 242 -2.50 -2.51 12.79
C SER A 242 -1.96 -3.42 11.68
N PRO A 243 -1.28 -4.54 11.99
CA PRO A 243 -0.75 -5.46 10.98
C PRO A 243 -1.83 -6.37 10.37
N VAL A 244 -2.77 -5.77 9.65
CA VAL A 244 -3.44 -6.40 8.50
C VAL A 244 -2.69 -5.92 7.26
N TYR A 245 -2.44 -6.83 6.32
CA TYR A 245 -1.22 -6.79 5.49
C TYR A 245 -1.03 -5.58 4.57
N SER A 246 0.26 -5.27 4.37
CA SER A 246 0.88 -4.39 3.36
C SER A 246 0.45 -2.91 3.27
N ILE A 247 1.43 -2.02 3.41
CA ILE A 247 2.18 -1.45 2.28
C ILE A 247 3.54 -1.07 2.87
N SER A 248 4.59 -1.67 2.33
CA SER A 248 5.97 -1.38 2.71
C SER A 248 6.50 -0.23 1.87
N GLU A 249 6.70 0.92 2.50
CA GLU A 249 7.60 1.96 2.02
C GLU A 249 8.76 2.03 2.99
N SER A 250 9.90 1.50 2.58
CA SER A 250 11.17 2.08 2.99
C SER A 250 12.11 2.08 1.81
N ARG A 251 12.70 3.24 1.54
CA ARG A 251 14.13 3.29 1.28
C ARG A 251 14.74 4.63 1.61
N ALA A 252 15.36 4.67 2.78
CA ALA A 252 16.52 5.51 2.98
C ALA A 252 17.57 5.13 1.91
N SER A 253 17.93 6.09 1.06
CA SER A 253 19.17 6.07 0.28
C SER A 253 20.01 7.25 0.74
N THR A 254 20.75 7.05 1.82
CA THR A 254 21.99 7.75 2.20
C THR A 254 22.16 9.20 1.71
N THR A 255 21.20 10.05 2.07
CA THR A 255 21.48 11.41 2.53
C THR A 255 20.93 11.53 3.96
N LYS A 256 21.50 12.43 4.75
CA LYS A 256 20.90 12.78 6.05
C LYS A 256 19.61 13.56 5.75
N ASN A 257 18.47 12.93 6.00
CA ASN A 257 17.17 13.46 6.45
C ASN A 257 16.02 12.58 5.91
N PRO A 258 14.94 12.38 6.69
CA PRO A 258 13.76 11.62 6.28
C PRO A 258 12.88 12.38 5.28
N THR A 259 12.12 11.65 4.46
CA THR A 259 11.30 12.24 3.38
C THR A 259 10.15 13.09 3.94
N LEU A 260 10.12 14.35 3.52
CA LEU A 260 9.25 15.40 4.03
C LEU A 260 8.23 15.80 2.94
N LEU A 261 6.93 15.60 3.21
CA LEU A 261 5.85 15.95 2.29
C LEU A 261 4.98 17.05 2.91
N VAL A 262 4.71 18.14 2.19
CA VAL A 262 4.09 19.35 2.77
C VAL A 262 3.00 19.93 1.84
N TRP A 263 1.82 20.30 2.37
CA TRP A 263 0.68 20.87 1.60
C TRP A 263 -0.03 22.11 2.23
N PRO A 264 -0.68 23.00 1.44
CA PRO A 264 -1.52 24.10 1.93
C PRO A 264 -2.98 23.69 2.24
N LEU A 265 -3.47 23.95 3.46
CA LEU A 265 -4.90 24.05 3.75
C LEU A 265 -5.41 25.43 3.32
N HIS A 266 -6.33 25.47 2.34
CA HIS A 266 -7.47 26.41 2.30
C HIS A 266 -8.43 25.96 1.17
N TYR A 267 -9.74 26.08 1.42
CA TYR A 267 -10.87 25.65 0.57
C TYR A 267 -11.17 24.13 0.47
N PHE A 268 -11.83 23.61 1.51
CA PHE A 268 -12.95 22.67 1.33
C PHE A 268 -14.23 23.27 1.92
N THR A 269 -14.89 24.12 1.12
CA THR A 269 -16.26 24.59 1.36
C THR A 269 -17.15 24.08 0.23
N PHE A 270 -17.91 23.03 0.49
CA PHE A 270 -18.95 22.56 -0.43
C PHE A 270 -20.15 23.53 -0.39
N GLN A 271 -20.14 24.56 -1.23
CA GLN A 271 -21.37 25.29 -1.57
C GLN A 271 -22.06 24.61 -2.75
N GLN A 272 -23.35 24.33 -2.58
CA GLN A 272 -24.21 23.76 -3.61
C GLN A 272 -24.23 24.64 -4.87
N PHE A 273 -23.67 24.12 -5.96
CA PHE A 273 -24.12 24.50 -7.30
C PHE A 273 -24.97 23.37 -7.86
N THR A 274 -26.28 23.61 -7.95
CA THR A 274 -27.15 22.87 -8.87
C THR A 274 -26.76 23.24 -10.31
N MET A 275 -25.73 22.59 -10.84
CA MET A 275 -25.36 22.71 -12.25
C MET A 275 -26.38 21.95 -13.13
N PRO A 276 -26.72 22.47 -14.32
CA PRO A 276 -27.52 21.73 -15.29
C PRO A 276 -26.81 20.45 -15.76
N SER A 277 -27.56 19.56 -16.41
CA SER A 277 -27.19 18.22 -16.85
C SER A 277 -26.05 18.13 -17.90
N ALA A 278 -24.85 18.63 -17.59
CA ALA A 278 -23.63 18.47 -18.39
C ALA A 278 -22.36 18.84 -17.59
N CYS A 279 -21.78 17.89 -16.85
CA CYS A 279 -20.34 17.73 -16.57
C CYS A 279 -20.14 16.62 -15.52
N ARG A 280 -19.67 15.43 -15.95
CA ARG A 280 -19.11 14.42 -15.03
C ARG A 280 -17.62 14.65 -14.96
N GLU A 281 -17.08 14.89 -13.77
CA GLU A 281 -15.64 14.67 -13.54
C GLU A 281 -15.37 13.16 -13.64
N PHE A 282 -14.48 12.77 -14.56
CA PHE A 282 -14.10 11.37 -14.74
C PHE A 282 -13.10 11.00 -13.65
N LYS A 283 -13.54 10.22 -12.64
CA LYS A 283 -12.63 9.46 -11.77
C LYS A 283 -11.92 8.42 -12.65
N GLU A 284 -10.58 8.49 -12.72
CA GLU A 284 -9.74 7.54 -13.48
C GLU A 284 -10.11 6.10 -13.08
N SER A 285 -10.34 5.22 -14.07
CA SER A 285 -10.65 3.82 -13.78
C SER A 285 -9.42 3.03 -13.31
N ALA A 286 -9.64 1.88 -12.66
CA ALA A 286 -8.54 1.11 -12.07
C ALA A 286 -7.47 0.69 -13.10
N THR A 287 -7.88 0.30 -14.30
CA THR A 287 -6.99 -0.06 -15.42
C THR A 287 -6.33 1.15 -16.08
N GLU A 288 -7.02 2.30 -16.18
CA GLU A 288 -6.38 3.54 -16.64
C GLU A 288 -5.28 3.97 -15.66
N ARG A 289 -5.51 3.83 -14.35
CA ARG A 289 -4.49 4.06 -13.31
C ARG A 289 -3.28 3.13 -13.46
N VAL A 290 -3.46 1.87 -13.89
CA VAL A 290 -2.34 0.96 -14.20
C VAL A 290 -1.56 1.44 -15.42
N VAL A 291 -2.22 1.82 -16.51
CA VAL A 291 -1.55 2.34 -17.72
C VAL A 291 -0.81 3.65 -17.44
N SER A 292 -1.44 4.59 -16.71
CA SER A 292 -0.84 5.88 -16.35
C SER A 292 0.27 5.73 -15.30
N SER A 293 0.27 4.64 -14.53
CA SER A 293 1.39 4.23 -13.67
C SER A 293 2.54 3.65 -14.48
N ALA A 294 2.27 2.73 -15.41
CA ALA A 294 3.29 2.11 -16.27
C ALA A 294 4.02 3.14 -17.15
N GLU A 295 3.29 4.08 -17.76
CA GLU A 295 3.88 5.18 -18.53
C GLU A 295 4.78 6.06 -17.64
N PHE A 296 4.33 6.39 -16.43
CA PHE A 296 5.08 7.21 -15.49
C PHE A 296 6.35 6.49 -14.99
N ILE A 297 6.25 5.19 -14.67
CA ILE A 297 7.41 4.37 -14.32
C ILE A 297 8.42 4.41 -15.47
N ASN A 298 8.01 4.12 -16.71
CA ASN A 298 8.90 4.17 -17.88
C ASN A 298 9.58 5.54 -18.07
N LYS A 299 8.85 6.64 -17.89
CA LYS A 299 9.40 8.00 -18.03
C LYS A 299 10.48 8.34 -16.99
N HIS A 300 10.47 7.69 -15.84
CA HIS A 300 11.38 7.95 -14.72
C HIS A 300 12.25 6.74 -14.34
N SER A 301 12.30 5.70 -15.17
CA SER A 301 13.13 4.52 -14.91
C SER A 301 14.61 4.80 -15.21
N LEU A 302 15.49 4.29 -14.35
CA LEU A 302 16.95 4.46 -14.46
C LEU A 302 17.64 3.17 -14.90
N ASP A 303 17.11 2.02 -14.52
CA ASP A 303 17.74 0.72 -14.67
C ASP A 303 16.98 -0.24 -15.60
N VAL A 304 15.75 0.11 -15.99
CA VAL A 304 14.95 -0.62 -16.98
C VAL A 304 14.49 0.33 -18.08
N HIS A 305 14.61 -0.12 -19.33
CA HIS A 305 14.26 0.66 -20.52
C HIS A 305 13.38 -0.15 -21.47
N VAL A 306 12.58 0.54 -22.28
CA VAL A 306 11.71 -0.04 -23.33
C VAL A 306 12.19 0.47 -24.70
N PRO A 307 13.11 -0.25 -25.39
CA PRO A 307 13.66 0.21 -26.67
C PRO A 307 12.62 0.14 -27.80
N GLU A 308 12.31 1.28 -28.41
CA GLU A 308 11.27 1.41 -29.45
C GLU A 308 11.53 0.53 -30.70
N GLU A 309 12.79 0.32 -31.10
CA GLU A 309 13.17 -0.64 -32.16
C GLU A 309 12.95 -2.09 -31.73
N GLY A 310 13.15 -2.39 -30.44
CA GLY A 310 12.90 -3.70 -29.84
C GLY A 310 11.41 -4.02 -29.81
N VAL A 311 10.60 -3.09 -29.30
CA VAL A 311 9.13 -3.13 -29.35
C VAL A 311 8.61 -3.42 -30.76
N ARG A 312 9.13 -2.72 -31.79
CA ARG A 312 8.68 -2.92 -33.17
C ARG A 312 9.02 -4.30 -33.73
N ARG A 313 10.19 -4.86 -33.39
CA ARG A 313 10.54 -6.25 -33.74
C ARG A 313 9.67 -7.26 -33.00
N ALA A 314 9.51 -7.10 -31.68
CA ALA A 314 8.67 -7.95 -30.85
C ALA A 314 7.22 -7.99 -31.34
N ALA A 315 6.65 -6.83 -31.71
CA ALA A 315 5.29 -6.74 -32.27
C ALA A 315 5.12 -7.54 -33.57
N GLN A 316 6.09 -7.49 -34.49
CA GLN A 316 6.05 -8.27 -35.73
C GLN A 316 6.20 -9.77 -35.47
N GLU A 317 7.15 -10.14 -34.60
CA GLU A 317 7.47 -11.54 -34.31
C GLU A 317 6.36 -12.24 -33.51
N ILE A 318 5.87 -11.62 -32.43
CA ILE A 318 4.77 -12.14 -31.61
C ILE A 318 3.51 -12.31 -32.48
N LEU A 319 3.13 -11.29 -33.26
CA LEU A 319 1.97 -11.39 -34.14
C LEU A 319 2.10 -12.54 -35.16
N SER A 320 3.24 -12.64 -35.83
CA SER A 320 3.52 -13.69 -36.82
C SER A 320 3.42 -15.10 -36.20
N ARG A 321 3.99 -15.28 -35.01
CA ARG A 321 3.95 -16.56 -34.27
C ARG A 321 2.53 -16.88 -33.76
N MET A 322 1.81 -15.92 -33.18
CA MET A 322 0.42 -16.10 -32.75
C MET A 322 -0.49 -16.49 -33.94
N GLN A 323 -0.32 -15.85 -35.10
CA GLN A 323 -1.06 -16.18 -36.32
C GLN A 323 -0.71 -17.57 -36.87
N SER A 324 0.55 -18.01 -36.79
CA SER A 324 0.98 -19.31 -37.34
C SER A 324 0.45 -20.50 -36.54
N VAL A 325 0.22 -20.35 -35.24
CA VAL A 325 -0.36 -21.40 -34.37
C VAL A 325 -1.86 -21.23 -34.13
N GLY A 326 -2.46 -20.11 -34.55
CA GLY A 326 -3.88 -19.80 -34.29
C GLY A 326 -4.18 -19.51 -32.81
N TYR A 327 -3.25 -18.85 -32.11
CA TYR A 327 -3.31 -18.63 -30.66
C TYR A 327 -4.59 -17.86 -30.25
N SER A 328 -5.29 -18.34 -29.22
CA SER A 328 -6.56 -17.77 -28.78
C SER A 328 -6.85 -18.10 -27.30
N THR A 329 -7.90 -17.50 -26.74
CA THR A 329 -8.40 -17.81 -25.38
C THR A 329 -8.75 -19.29 -25.18
N ALA A 330 -9.01 -20.03 -26.25
CA ALA A 330 -9.29 -21.47 -26.16
C ALA A 330 -8.11 -22.28 -25.62
N GLU A 331 -6.86 -21.81 -25.72
CA GLU A 331 -5.70 -22.50 -25.16
C GLU A 331 -5.79 -22.67 -23.64
N TRP A 332 -6.28 -21.63 -22.92
CA TRP A 332 -6.45 -21.65 -21.46
C TRP A 332 -7.34 -22.80 -20.98
N LYS A 333 -8.39 -23.14 -21.76
CA LYS A 333 -9.32 -24.26 -21.49
C LYS A 333 -8.74 -25.64 -21.76
N LYS A 334 -7.66 -25.76 -22.54
CA LYS A 334 -7.10 -27.06 -22.91
C LYS A 334 -6.29 -27.70 -21.78
N HIS A 335 -5.86 -26.91 -20.79
CA HIS A 335 -5.08 -27.44 -19.69
C HIS A 335 -5.94 -28.29 -18.75
N THR A 336 -5.47 -29.50 -18.42
CA THR A 336 -6.25 -30.50 -17.65
C THR A 336 -6.56 -30.09 -16.20
N LEU A 337 -5.93 -29.02 -15.71
CA LEU A 337 -6.15 -28.49 -14.37
C LEU A 337 -7.08 -27.27 -14.30
N THR A 338 -7.47 -26.66 -15.43
CA THR A 338 -8.41 -25.52 -15.44
C THR A 338 -9.86 -26.01 -15.63
N PRO A 339 -10.88 -25.25 -15.20
CA PRO A 339 -12.28 -25.58 -15.45
C PRO A 339 -12.60 -25.66 -16.96
N SER A 340 -13.03 -26.84 -17.40
CA SER A 340 -13.39 -27.11 -18.80
C SER A 340 -14.84 -26.72 -19.15
N VAL A 341 -15.69 -26.48 -18.15
CA VAL A 341 -17.09 -26.06 -18.29
C VAL A 341 -17.21 -24.62 -17.77
N ALA A 342 -17.83 -23.74 -18.57
CA ALA A 342 -18.04 -22.34 -18.22
C ALA A 342 -19.34 -22.18 -17.40
N ASP A 343 -19.24 -22.37 -16.09
CA ASP A 343 -20.37 -22.31 -15.16
C ASP A 343 -20.03 -21.59 -13.84
N GLN A 344 -20.95 -21.60 -12.87
CA GLN A 344 -20.74 -20.96 -11.57
C GLN A 344 -19.60 -21.59 -10.77
N HIS A 345 -19.36 -22.90 -10.89
CA HIS A 345 -18.27 -23.56 -10.18
C HIS A 345 -16.91 -23.14 -10.75
N ALA A 346 -16.82 -22.90 -12.07
CA ALA A 346 -15.64 -22.32 -12.67
C ALA A 346 -15.34 -20.91 -12.14
N ILE A 347 -16.36 -20.06 -11.96
CA ILE A 347 -16.19 -18.70 -11.42
C ILE A 347 -15.60 -18.73 -10.00
N GLU A 348 -16.17 -19.54 -9.09
CA GLU A 348 -15.65 -19.63 -7.72
C GLU A 348 -14.26 -20.31 -7.66
N TRP A 349 -13.97 -21.25 -8.57
CA TRP A 349 -12.64 -21.86 -8.69
C TRP A 349 -11.58 -20.86 -9.15
N ILE A 350 -11.87 -20.09 -10.20
CA ILE A 350 -10.97 -19.06 -10.74
C ILE A 350 -10.69 -18.02 -9.66
N PHE A 351 -11.73 -17.56 -8.96
CA PHE A 351 -11.55 -16.62 -7.86
C PHE A 351 -10.60 -17.12 -6.77
N VAL A 352 -10.73 -18.37 -6.32
CA VAL A 352 -9.83 -18.94 -5.30
C VAL A 352 -8.40 -19.12 -5.83
N VAL A 353 -8.23 -19.51 -7.10
CA VAL A 353 -6.89 -19.67 -7.69
C VAL A 353 -6.21 -18.31 -7.87
N ASP A 354 -6.91 -17.29 -8.36
CA ASP A 354 -6.33 -15.95 -8.55
C ASP A 354 -6.19 -15.14 -7.27
N ALA A 355 -7.05 -15.38 -6.28
CA ALA A 355 -6.80 -14.98 -4.89
C ALA A 355 -5.51 -15.57 -4.32
N LEU A 356 -4.94 -16.61 -4.93
CA LEU A 356 -3.71 -17.28 -4.49
C LEU A 356 -2.60 -17.29 -5.56
N ASN A 357 -2.76 -16.56 -6.67
CA ASN A 357 -1.84 -16.58 -7.83
C ASN A 357 -0.61 -15.67 -7.60
N PHE A 358 0.22 -16.04 -6.62
CA PHE A 358 1.44 -15.32 -6.25
C PHE A 358 2.60 -16.26 -5.84
N SER A 359 3.85 -15.81 -6.09
CA SER A 359 5.11 -16.27 -5.49
C SER A 359 5.39 -17.79 -5.55
N PHE A 360 5.25 -18.42 -6.72
CA PHE A 360 5.44 -19.87 -6.93
C PHE A 360 6.89 -20.36 -7.09
N TRP A 361 7.87 -19.46 -7.12
CA TRP A 361 9.29 -19.85 -7.20
C TRP A 361 9.81 -20.32 -5.82
N SER A 362 10.78 -21.21 -5.81
CA SER A 362 11.32 -21.85 -4.60
C SER A 362 12.81 -21.52 -4.43
N ASP A 363 13.26 -21.45 -3.18
CA ASP A 363 14.69 -21.39 -2.80
C ASP A 363 15.34 -22.78 -2.68
N LYS A 364 14.62 -23.85 -3.01
CA LYS A 364 15.10 -25.23 -2.98
C LYS A 364 15.57 -25.72 -4.35
N GLN A 365 16.48 -26.70 -4.32
CA GLN A 365 16.92 -27.42 -5.50
C GLN A 365 15.75 -28.20 -6.11
N ALA A 366 15.77 -28.43 -7.43
CA ALA A 366 14.63 -28.96 -8.18
C ALA A 366 14.04 -30.26 -7.62
N ASN A 367 14.83 -31.14 -7.01
CA ASN A 367 14.37 -32.37 -6.37
C ASN A 367 13.62 -32.17 -5.03
N GLU A 368 13.76 -31.01 -4.39
CA GLU A 368 13.19 -30.70 -3.07
C GLU A 368 11.98 -29.75 -3.13
N GLN A 369 11.81 -29.02 -4.24
CA GLN A 369 10.74 -28.03 -4.43
C GLN A 369 9.33 -28.60 -4.19
N TYR A 370 8.40 -27.74 -3.80
CA TYR A 370 6.98 -28.03 -3.61
C TYR A 370 6.40 -28.66 -4.88
N THR A 371 5.92 -29.89 -4.74
CA THR A 371 5.24 -30.64 -5.80
C THR A 371 3.86 -31.08 -5.33
N VAL A 372 2.94 -31.23 -6.28
CA VAL A 372 1.62 -31.82 -6.07
C VAL A 372 1.36 -32.84 -7.16
N THR A 373 1.02 -34.06 -6.79
CA THR A 373 0.65 -35.14 -7.71
C THR A 373 -0.86 -35.31 -7.78
N LEU A 374 -1.39 -35.32 -9.01
CA LEU A 374 -2.81 -35.54 -9.31
C LEU A 374 -2.91 -36.43 -10.56
N ASP A 375 -3.77 -37.46 -10.52
CA ASP A 375 -3.93 -38.46 -11.60
C ASP A 375 -2.63 -39.13 -12.08
N GLY A 376 -1.65 -39.28 -11.18
CA GLY A 376 -0.33 -39.84 -11.49
C GLY A 376 0.63 -38.89 -12.21
N GLN A 377 0.23 -37.64 -12.44
CA GLN A 377 1.10 -36.57 -12.95
C GLN A 377 1.54 -35.65 -11.82
N THR A 378 2.84 -35.37 -11.73
CA THR A 378 3.43 -34.45 -10.74
C THR A 378 3.61 -33.06 -11.32
N TYR A 379 3.05 -32.05 -10.64
CA TYR A 379 3.05 -30.65 -11.05
C TYR A 379 4.05 -29.81 -10.24
N ARG A 380 4.44 -28.65 -10.80
CA ARG A 380 5.45 -27.70 -10.27
C ARG A 380 5.05 -26.25 -10.56
N GLY A 381 5.56 -25.31 -9.76
CA GLY A 381 5.23 -23.88 -9.89
C GLY A 381 3.73 -23.62 -9.75
N TYR A 382 3.20 -22.67 -10.54
CA TYR A 382 1.76 -22.33 -10.57
C TYR A 382 0.83 -23.55 -10.60
N TRP A 383 1.16 -24.57 -11.40
CA TRP A 383 0.30 -25.75 -11.55
C TRP A 383 0.13 -26.57 -10.26
N THR A 384 1.00 -26.40 -9.25
CA THR A 384 0.80 -27.02 -7.94
C THR A 384 -0.42 -26.48 -7.21
N LEU A 385 -0.74 -25.20 -7.35
CA LEU A 385 -1.93 -24.60 -6.75
C LEU A 385 -3.19 -25.17 -7.38
N CYS A 386 -3.27 -25.17 -8.72
CA CYS A 386 -4.41 -25.74 -9.44
C CYS A 386 -4.60 -27.23 -9.10
N ALA A 387 -3.49 -27.99 -9.02
CA ALA A 387 -3.52 -29.40 -8.63
C ALA A 387 -3.95 -29.59 -7.16
N ALA A 388 -3.53 -28.73 -6.22
CA ALA A 388 -3.93 -28.79 -4.82
C ALA A 388 -5.43 -28.49 -4.63
N VAL A 389 -5.94 -27.44 -5.28
CA VAL A 389 -7.38 -27.09 -5.28
C VAL A 389 -8.20 -28.23 -5.88
N ASN A 390 -7.80 -28.77 -7.03
CA ASN A 390 -8.50 -29.89 -7.68
C ASN A 390 -8.44 -31.18 -6.85
N ARG A 391 -7.33 -31.46 -6.17
CA ARG A 391 -7.19 -32.60 -5.25
C ARG A 391 -8.15 -32.45 -4.06
N ALA A 392 -8.18 -31.29 -3.43
CA ALA A 392 -9.08 -31.00 -2.31
C ALA A 392 -10.56 -31.16 -2.70
N LEU A 393 -10.98 -30.65 -3.86
CA LEU A 393 -12.35 -30.83 -4.37
C LEU A 393 -12.71 -32.31 -4.59
N ARG A 394 -11.77 -33.13 -5.09
CA ARG A 394 -11.97 -34.58 -5.27
C ARG A 394 -11.97 -35.37 -3.96
N GLU A 395 -11.29 -34.85 -2.94
CA GLU A 395 -11.33 -35.34 -1.55
C GLU A 395 -12.62 -34.91 -0.82
N GLY A 396 -13.51 -34.16 -1.47
CA GLY A 396 -14.78 -33.69 -0.90
C GLY A 396 -14.64 -32.44 -0.04
N ILE A 397 -13.48 -31.78 -0.05
CA ILE A 397 -13.23 -30.54 0.67
C ILE A 397 -13.76 -29.36 -0.18
N PRO A 398 -14.72 -28.56 0.30
CA PRO A 398 -15.33 -27.46 -0.45
C PRO A 398 -14.43 -26.21 -0.44
N ILE A 399 -13.19 -26.35 -0.90
CA ILE A 399 -12.17 -25.27 -0.92
C ILE A 399 -12.56 -24.05 -1.78
N THR A 400 -13.60 -24.16 -2.61
CA THR A 400 -14.17 -23.04 -3.39
C THR A 400 -15.38 -22.36 -2.74
N ASP A 401 -15.87 -22.82 -1.58
CA ASP A 401 -16.94 -22.13 -0.83
C ASP A 401 -16.35 -21.10 0.14
N ALA A 402 -16.70 -19.82 -0.03
CA ALA A 402 -16.28 -18.72 0.83
C ALA A 402 -16.61 -18.94 2.31
N ARG A 403 -17.70 -19.65 2.63
CA ARG A 403 -18.05 -20.01 4.02
C ARG A 403 -17.07 -21.01 4.62
N TYR A 404 -16.59 -21.96 3.81
CA TYR A 404 -15.60 -22.94 4.25
C TYR A 404 -14.25 -22.25 4.45
N TYR A 405 -13.69 -21.62 3.42
CA TYR A 405 -12.31 -21.14 3.51
C TYR A 405 -12.11 -19.89 4.38
N SER A 406 -13.18 -19.17 4.73
CA SER A 406 -13.14 -18.12 5.77
C SER A 406 -13.12 -18.67 7.21
N GLN A 407 -13.74 -19.84 7.45
CA GLN A 407 -13.91 -20.40 8.80
C GLN A 407 -12.99 -21.58 9.09
N ALA A 408 -12.43 -22.22 8.06
CA ALA A 408 -11.54 -23.36 8.17
C ALA A 408 -10.31 -23.06 9.06
N SER A 409 -9.97 -24.03 9.90
CA SER A 409 -8.77 -23.95 10.73
C SER A 409 -7.52 -23.92 9.87
N SER A 410 -6.43 -23.36 10.41
CA SER A 410 -5.16 -23.31 9.67
C SER A 410 -4.65 -24.71 9.30
N GLY A 411 -4.97 -25.74 10.11
CA GLY A 411 -4.61 -27.13 9.83
C GLY A 411 -5.41 -27.77 8.68
N GLU A 412 -6.69 -27.41 8.52
CA GLU A 412 -7.50 -27.86 7.37
C GLU A 412 -7.01 -27.23 6.06
N LEU A 413 -6.65 -25.93 6.09
CA LEU A 413 -6.09 -25.24 4.92
C LEU A 413 -4.64 -25.68 4.62
N GLU A 414 -3.83 -25.97 5.64
CA GLU A 414 -2.52 -26.61 5.47
C GLU A 414 -2.66 -28.02 4.86
N HIS A 415 -3.69 -28.79 5.25
CA HIS A 415 -3.98 -30.08 4.63
C HIS A 415 -4.40 -29.97 3.16
N VAL A 416 -5.15 -28.93 2.78
CA VAL A 416 -5.44 -28.63 1.37
C VAL A 416 -4.16 -28.39 0.57
N PHE A 417 -3.26 -27.54 1.08
CA PHE A 417 -2.01 -27.16 0.40
C PHE A 417 -0.81 -28.05 0.74
N ARG A 418 -1.02 -29.28 1.22
CA ARG A 418 0.07 -30.23 1.50
C ARG A 418 0.83 -30.62 0.24
N GLY A 419 2.15 -30.70 0.31
CA GLY A 419 2.99 -31.14 -0.80
C GLY A 419 3.18 -32.66 -0.83
N ASP A 420 3.70 -33.16 -1.94
CA ASP A 420 4.25 -34.52 -2.07
C ASP A 420 5.80 -34.52 -1.90
N SER A 421 6.38 -33.35 -1.59
CA SER A 421 7.80 -33.14 -1.24
C SER A 421 7.94 -32.53 0.17
N SER A 422 9.18 -32.27 0.61
CA SER A 422 9.49 -31.74 1.94
C SER A 422 9.28 -30.23 2.08
N GLU A 423 9.29 -29.48 0.98
CA GLU A 423 8.92 -28.06 0.98
C GLU A 423 7.40 -27.92 1.16
N LYS A 424 6.94 -26.91 1.92
CA LYS A 424 5.53 -26.50 1.94
C LYS A 424 5.24 -25.58 0.75
N ILE A 425 3.96 -25.32 0.45
CA ILE A 425 3.63 -24.28 -0.53
C ILE A 425 4.25 -22.94 -0.09
N PRO A 426 4.93 -22.19 -0.98
CA PRO A 426 5.50 -20.90 -0.61
C PRO A 426 4.41 -19.95 -0.10
N MET A 427 4.69 -19.28 1.03
CA MET A 427 3.79 -18.30 1.68
C MET A 427 2.43 -18.88 2.14
N LEU A 428 2.45 -20.09 2.73
CA LEU A 428 1.23 -20.76 3.25
C LEU A 428 0.42 -19.87 4.21
N GLU A 429 1.09 -19.18 5.13
CA GLU A 429 0.46 -18.31 6.14
C GLU A 429 -0.19 -17.08 5.50
N GLU A 430 0.41 -16.49 4.46
CA GLU A 430 -0.24 -15.47 3.63
C GLU A 430 -1.43 -16.02 2.85
N ARG A 431 -1.31 -17.20 2.21
CA ARG A 431 -2.42 -17.84 1.47
C ARG A 431 -3.64 -18.06 2.37
N ILE A 432 -3.41 -18.55 3.59
CA ILE A 432 -4.47 -18.72 4.60
C ILE A 432 -5.09 -17.38 5.00
N ARG A 433 -4.31 -16.31 5.14
CA ARG A 433 -4.84 -14.96 5.44
C ARG A 433 -5.65 -14.39 4.28
N VAL A 434 -5.20 -14.56 3.04
CA VAL A 434 -5.93 -14.10 1.86
C VAL A 434 -7.27 -14.84 1.72
N LEU A 435 -7.30 -16.16 1.90
CA LEU A 435 -8.56 -16.92 1.94
C LEU A 435 -9.53 -16.37 3.00
N ARG A 436 -9.05 -16.10 4.21
CA ARG A 436 -9.87 -15.54 5.29
C ARG A 436 -10.39 -14.14 4.99
N GLU A 437 -9.54 -13.28 4.44
CA GLU A 437 -9.91 -11.94 4.00
C GLU A 437 -11.01 -11.98 2.94
N VAL A 438 -10.74 -12.62 1.80
CA VAL A 438 -11.67 -12.61 0.66
C VAL A 438 -12.95 -13.36 0.99
N GLY A 439 -12.85 -14.45 1.75
CA GLY A 439 -14.00 -15.25 2.17
C GLY A 439 -14.90 -14.51 3.16
N GLY A 440 -14.34 -13.78 4.12
CA GLY A 440 -15.10 -12.94 5.05
C GLY A 440 -15.89 -11.86 4.30
N VAL A 441 -15.22 -11.10 3.44
CA VAL A 441 -15.86 -10.06 2.62
C VAL A 441 -16.94 -10.63 1.70
N LEU A 442 -16.69 -11.79 1.05
CA LEU A 442 -17.70 -12.45 0.23
C LEU A 442 -18.90 -12.92 1.04
N VAL A 443 -18.69 -13.51 2.22
CA VAL A 443 -19.78 -13.95 3.10
C VAL A 443 -20.62 -12.77 3.59
N ASP A 444 -19.98 -11.69 4.02
CA ASP A 444 -20.66 -10.53 4.62
C ASP A 444 -21.41 -9.66 3.61
N ARG A 445 -20.88 -9.54 2.37
CA ARG A 445 -21.41 -8.59 1.36
C ARG A 445 -21.98 -9.22 0.09
N TYR A 446 -21.50 -10.41 -0.29
CA TYR A 446 -21.79 -11.04 -1.59
C TYR A 446 -22.41 -12.44 -1.45
N GLY A 447 -23.08 -12.71 -0.32
CA GLY A 447 -23.80 -13.96 -0.07
C GLY A 447 -22.90 -15.21 -0.10
N GLY A 448 -21.60 -15.05 0.12
CA GLY A 448 -20.58 -16.10 0.04
C GLY A 448 -20.29 -16.60 -1.38
N ARG A 449 -20.49 -15.77 -2.43
CA ARG A 449 -20.23 -16.14 -3.83
C ARG A 449 -19.57 -14.99 -4.59
N PHE A 450 -18.41 -15.22 -5.20
CA PHE A 450 -17.78 -14.24 -6.08
C PHE A 450 -18.63 -13.94 -7.32
N GLY A 451 -19.45 -14.89 -7.79
CA GLY A 451 -20.40 -14.65 -8.87
C GLY A 451 -21.32 -13.44 -8.67
N GLN A 452 -21.70 -13.12 -7.43
CA GLN A 452 -22.52 -11.93 -7.18
C GLN A 452 -21.73 -10.63 -7.42
N MET A 453 -20.46 -10.57 -7.01
CA MET A 453 -19.59 -9.42 -7.33
C MET A 453 -19.38 -9.28 -8.84
N LEU A 454 -19.23 -10.39 -9.56
CA LEU A 454 -19.14 -10.42 -11.02
C LEU A 454 -20.43 -9.91 -11.70
N GLU A 455 -21.61 -10.34 -11.23
CA GLU A 455 -22.90 -9.83 -11.70
C GLU A 455 -23.06 -8.33 -11.44
N GLU A 456 -22.71 -7.85 -10.24
CA GLU A 456 -22.74 -6.42 -9.87
C GLU A 456 -21.72 -5.58 -10.67
N SER A 457 -20.66 -6.19 -11.20
CA SER A 457 -19.75 -5.51 -12.13
C SER A 457 -20.40 -5.14 -13.46
N GLY A 458 -21.56 -5.71 -13.79
CA GLY A 458 -22.40 -5.32 -14.93
C GLY A 458 -21.66 -5.32 -16.27
N GLY A 459 -20.84 -6.34 -16.52
CA GLY A 459 -20.10 -6.51 -17.78
C GLY A 459 -18.95 -5.52 -18.02
N SER A 460 -18.44 -4.82 -16.99
CA SER A 460 -17.25 -3.97 -17.10
C SER A 460 -16.06 -4.60 -16.38
N ALA A 461 -15.02 -4.93 -17.15
CA ALA A 461 -13.71 -5.38 -16.69
C ALA A 461 -13.09 -4.34 -15.75
N GLN A 462 -13.13 -3.06 -16.13
CA GLN A 462 -12.53 -1.98 -15.35
C GLN A 462 -13.24 -1.76 -14.02
N ARG A 463 -14.58 -1.91 -14.00
CA ARG A 463 -15.38 -1.89 -12.77
C ARG A 463 -15.02 -3.08 -11.88
N LEU A 464 -14.91 -4.28 -12.44
CA LEU A 464 -14.56 -5.49 -11.68
C LEU A 464 -13.17 -5.39 -11.04
N VAL A 465 -12.15 -4.96 -11.80
CA VAL A 465 -10.80 -4.69 -11.24
C VAL A 465 -10.87 -3.65 -10.11
N GLY A 466 -11.63 -2.57 -10.31
CA GLY A 466 -11.84 -1.54 -9.29
C GLY A 466 -12.46 -2.08 -8.01
N THR A 467 -13.60 -2.77 -8.10
CA THR A 467 -14.28 -3.37 -6.94
C THR A 467 -13.38 -4.39 -6.24
N VAL A 468 -12.69 -5.27 -6.97
CA VAL A 468 -11.76 -6.26 -6.38
C VAL A 468 -10.64 -5.58 -5.56
N VAL A 469 -10.07 -4.48 -6.06
CA VAL A 469 -9.00 -3.73 -5.38
C VAL A 469 -9.53 -2.86 -4.22
N GLU A 470 -10.74 -2.32 -4.32
CA GLU A 470 -11.39 -1.54 -3.27
C GLU A 470 -11.81 -2.45 -2.09
N GLU A 471 -12.35 -3.64 -2.37
CA GLU A 471 -12.86 -4.61 -1.39
C GLU A 471 -11.79 -5.52 -0.78
N PHE A 472 -10.80 -5.98 -1.55
CA PHE A 472 -9.76 -6.92 -1.10
C PHE A 472 -8.38 -6.24 -1.08
N SER A 473 -7.85 -5.98 0.12
CA SER A 473 -6.56 -5.32 0.32
C SER A 473 -5.38 -6.13 -0.25
N SER A 474 -5.44 -7.47 -0.21
CA SER A 474 -4.40 -8.31 -0.81
C SER A 474 -4.30 -8.23 -2.34
N PHE A 475 -5.31 -7.69 -3.02
CA PHE A 475 -5.27 -7.41 -4.46
C PHE A 475 -4.74 -5.98 -4.78
N ARG A 476 -4.56 -5.12 -3.78
CA ARG A 476 -4.13 -3.71 -3.93
C ARG A 476 -2.61 -3.57 -4.09
N ASP A 477 -2.14 -4.10 -5.20
CA ASP A 477 -0.76 -4.03 -5.73
C ASP A 477 -0.40 -2.59 -6.13
N GLU A 478 -0.03 -1.79 -5.11
CA GLU A 478 0.35 -0.38 -5.15
C GLU A 478 1.66 -0.11 -4.38
N HIS A 479 2.50 0.77 -4.92
CA HIS A 479 3.80 1.18 -4.36
C HIS A 479 4.00 2.70 -4.58
N GLN A 480 4.89 3.39 -3.85
CA GLN A 480 5.34 4.71 -4.32
C GLN A 480 6.50 4.54 -5.30
N PHE A 481 6.56 5.46 -6.25
CA PHE A 481 7.66 5.59 -7.20
C PHE A 481 7.78 7.08 -7.51
N GLU A 482 8.95 7.68 -7.34
CA GLU A 482 9.17 9.12 -7.60
C GLU A 482 8.13 10.04 -6.92
N GLY A 483 7.74 9.73 -5.68
CA GLY A 483 6.75 10.49 -4.92
C GLY A 483 5.28 10.33 -5.38
N ARG A 484 4.99 9.44 -6.34
CA ARG A 484 3.64 9.11 -6.81
C ARG A 484 3.27 7.66 -6.46
N THR A 485 2.03 7.44 -6.02
CA THR A 485 1.51 6.07 -5.82
C THR A 485 1.15 5.45 -7.16
N VAL A 486 1.93 4.46 -7.57
CA VAL A 486 1.77 3.69 -8.81
C VAL A 486 1.05 2.36 -8.54
N ALA A 487 0.25 1.91 -9.50
CA ALA A 487 -0.57 0.70 -9.40
C ALA A 487 -0.24 -0.29 -10.53
N MET A 488 -0.34 -1.59 -10.22
CA MET A 488 -0.15 -2.68 -11.20
C MET A 488 -1.30 -3.70 -11.20
N TYR A 489 -1.91 -3.93 -10.04
CA TYR A 489 -3.10 -4.76 -9.85
C TYR A 489 -3.03 -6.15 -10.52
N LYS A 490 -1.84 -6.78 -10.56
CA LYS A 490 -1.55 -8.02 -11.33
C LYS A 490 -2.68 -9.04 -11.20
N ARG A 491 -2.99 -9.47 -9.98
CA ARG A 491 -3.96 -10.55 -9.72
C ARG A 491 -5.41 -10.16 -9.98
N ALA A 492 -5.77 -8.88 -9.82
CA ALA A 492 -7.12 -8.40 -10.12
C ALA A 492 -7.36 -8.40 -11.63
N GLN A 493 -6.32 -8.10 -12.42
CA GLN A 493 -6.35 -8.15 -13.87
C GLN A 493 -6.35 -9.59 -14.41
N ILE A 494 -5.58 -10.50 -13.82
CA ILE A 494 -5.63 -11.94 -14.14
C ILE A 494 -7.04 -12.49 -13.91
N LEU A 495 -7.65 -12.20 -12.75
CA LEU A 495 -9.01 -12.66 -12.42
C LEU A 495 -10.06 -12.31 -13.49
N VAL A 496 -9.99 -11.11 -14.07
CA VAL A 496 -10.88 -10.73 -15.18
C VAL A 496 -10.53 -11.49 -16.47
N ALA A 497 -9.24 -11.67 -16.75
CA ALA A 497 -8.76 -12.36 -17.94
C ALA A 497 -9.07 -13.86 -17.95
N ASP A 498 -8.91 -14.55 -16.82
CA ASP A 498 -9.19 -15.98 -16.67
C ASP A 498 -10.70 -16.25 -16.73
N ILE A 499 -11.55 -15.36 -16.17
CA ILE A 499 -13.01 -15.43 -16.39
C ILE A 499 -13.35 -15.20 -17.87
N TRP A 500 -12.78 -14.17 -18.50
CA TRP A 500 -13.00 -13.89 -19.93
C TRP A 500 -12.59 -15.08 -20.82
N ALA A 501 -11.45 -15.72 -20.54
CA ALA A 501 -10.95 -16.87 -21.27
C ALA A 501 -11.77 -18.14 -21.01
N CYS A 502 -12.09 -18.45 -19.75
CA CYS A 502 -12.94 -19.57 -19.35
C CYS A 502 -14.36 -19.48 -19.96
N PHE A 503 -14.86 -18.28 -20.23
CA PHE A 503 -16.16 -18.08 -20.88
C PHE A 503 -16.08 -17.72 -22.37
N GLU A 504 -14.89 -17.66 -22.97
CA GLU A 504 -14.65 -17.24 -24.36
C GLU A 504 -15.35 -15.91 -24.73
N GLY A 505 -15.35 -14.94 -23.80
CA GLY A 505 -16.01 -13.64 -24.00
C GLY A 505 -17.54 -13.67 -24.03
N LYS A 506 -18.20 -14.75 -23.56
CA LYS A 506 -19.67 -14.94 -23.59
C LYS A 506 -20.24 -14.99 -22.17
N GLY A 507 -21.53 -14.72 -21.99
CA GLY A 507 -22.19 -14.88 -20.68
C GLY A 507 -21.46 -14.13 -19.56
N SER A 508 -21.10 -14.80 -18.48
CA SER A 508 -20.44 -14.17 -17.32
C SER A 508 -19.02 -13.65 -17.59
N GLY A 509 -18.36 -14.05 -18.69
CA GLY A 509 -17.10 -13.46 -19.13
C GLY A 509 -17.24 -12.49 -20.31
N GLN A 510 -18.46 -12.05 -20.63
CA GLN A 510 -18.67 -10.98 -21.61
C GLN A 510 -18.41 -9.63 -20.96
N PHE A 511 -17.26 -9.03 -21.27
CA PHE A 511 -16.89 -7.69 -20.81
C PHE A 511 -16.84 -6.69 -21.97
N GLU A 512 -17.54 -5.56 -21.86
CA GLU A 512 -17.63 -4.52 -22.89
C GLU A 512 -16.30 -3.79 -23.13
N ASP A 513 -15.45 -3.73 -22.10
CA ASP A 513 -14.20 -2.98 -22.04
C ASP A 513 -12.99 -3.87 -21.71
N ILE A 514 -13.04 -5.17 -22.07
CA ILE A 514 -11.95 -6.15 -21.86
C ILE A 514 -10.58 -5.66 -22.38
N ASP A 515 -10.60 -4.89 -23.47
CA ASP A 515 -9.46 -4.24 -24.11
C ASP A 515 -8.73 -3.23 -23.22
N ARG A 516 -9.26 -2.90 -22.04
CA ARG A 516 -8.65 -1.99 -21.07
C ARG A 516 -7.75 -2.71 -20.06
N VAL A 517 -7.90 -4.03 -19.91
CA VAL A 517 -7.01 -4.86 -19.09
C VAL A 517 -5.62 -4.90 -19.74
N THR A 518 -4.56 -4.76 -18.93
CA THR A 518 -3.17 -4.79 -19.38
C THR A 518 -2.58 -6.21 -19.35
N MET A 519 -1.28 -6.33 -19.65
CA MET A 519 -0.50 -7.51 -19.30
C MET A 519 -0.35 -7.67 -17.78
N PHE A 520 0.10 -8.83 -17.32
CA PHE A 520 0.24 -9.16 -15.91
C PHE A 520 1.72 -9.17 -15.53
N ALA A 521 2.13 -8.20 -14.70
CA ALA A 521 3.54 -7.95 -14.39
C ALA A 521 4.14 -9.01 -13.42
N ASP A 522 4.38 -10.20 -13.95
CA ASP A 522 5.04 -11.35 -13.32
C ASP A 522 6.56 -11.37 -13.60
N TYR A 523 7.29 -12.44 -13.26
CA TYR A 523 8.74 -12.55 -13.53
C TYR A 523 9.13 -13.21 -14.85
N ARG A 524 8.27 -14.06 -15.43
CA ARG A 524 8.57 -14.73 -16.70
C ARG A 524 8.34 -13.85 -17.92
N VAL A 525 7.35 -12.97 -17.88
CA VAL A 525 7.04 -12.07 -19.00
C VAL A 525 8.15 -11.02 -19.24
N PRO A 526 8.74 -10.37 -18.21
CA PRO A 526 9.94 -9.53 -18.38
C PRO A 526 11.12 -10.28 -19.03
N GLN A 527 11.33 -11.54 -18.67
CA GLN A 527 12.38 -12.39 -19.27
C GLN A 527 12.16 -12.58 -20.77
N ALA A 528 10.92 -12.87 -21.18
CA ALA A 528 10.53 -12.96 -22.59
C ALA A 528 10.63 -11.60 -23.32
N LEU A 529 10.24 -10.50 -22.68
CA LEU A 529 10.39 -9.15 -23.26
C LEU A 529 11.87 -8.78 -23.47
N CYS A 530 12.77 -9.18 -22.57
CA CYS A 530 14.22 -9.06 -22.79
C CYS A 530 14.72 -9.94 -23.94
N HIS A 531 14.21 -11.16 -24.10
CA HIS A 531 14.55 -12.06 -25.21
C HIS A 531 14.18 -11.46 -26.58
N PHE A 532 12.96 -10.90 -26.69
CA PHE A 532 12.54 -10.16 -27.90
C PHE A 532 13.18 -8.75 -28.02
N GLY A 533 13.96 -8.32 -27.03
CA GLY A 533 14.62 -7.02 -26.97
C GLY A 533 13.68 -5.82 -26.75
N ALA A 534 12.43 -6.06 -26.36
CA ALA A 534 11.45 -5.02 -26.03
C ALA A 534 11.64 -4.42 -24.61
N LEU A 535 12.46 -5.06 -23.78
CA LEU A 535 12.86 -4.61 -22.44
C LEU A 535 14.38 -4.77 -22.29
N GLU A 536 15.05 -3.78 -21.72
CA GLU A 536 16.50 -3.78 -21.51
C GLU A 536 16.83 -3.40 -20.05
N TYR A 537 17.77 -4.12 -19.43
CA TYR A 537 18.24 -3.84 -18.07
C TYR A 537 19.62 -3.18 -18.09
N SER A 538 19.87 -2.26 -17.16
CA SER A 538 21.20 -1.68 -16.97
C SER A 538 22.24 -2.76 -16.63
N PRO A 539 23.53 -2.51 -16.89
CA PRO A 539 24.60 -3.42 -16.47
C PRO A 539 24.66 -3.66 -14.95
N GLN A 540 24.13 -2.74 -14.13
CA GLN A 540 24.08 -2.88 -12.68
C GLN A 540 22.95 -3.81 -12.26
N LEU A 541 21.73 -3.55 -12.74
CA LEU A 541 20.57 -4.40 -12.46
C LEU A 541 20.79 -5.82 -12.97
N ARG A 542 21.30 -5.98 -14.20
CA ARG A 542 21.58 -7.29 -14.78
C ARG A 542 22.50 -8.14 -13.90
N ARG A 543 23.63 -7.58 -13.46
CA ARG A 543 24.58 -8.29 -12.56
C ARG A 543 23.93 -8.66 -11.22
N PHE A 544 23.12 -7.76 -10.64
CA PHE A 544 22.42 -8.05 -9.40
C PHE A 544 21.45 -9.23 -9.56
N LEU A 545 20.67 -9.27 -10.66
CA LEU A 545 19.75 -10.37 -10.94
C LEU A 545 20.48 -11.69 -11.19
N GLU A 546 21.56 -11.68 -11.99
CA GLU A 546 22.42 -12.86 -12.25
C GLU A 546 23.00 -13.44 -10.94
N GLN A 547 23.52 -12.58 -10.05
CA GLN A 547 24.03 -12.98 -8.74
C GLN A 547 22.94 -13.50 -7.82
N SER A 548 21.74 -12.90 -7.85
CA SER A 548 20.63 -13.28 -6.98
C SER A 548 20.01 -14.63 -7.38
N GLU A 549 19.86 -14.88 -8.68
CA GLU A 549 19.40 -16.18 -9.20
C GLU A 549 20.43 -17.28 -8.92
N SER A 550 21.72 -16.97 -9.04
CA SER A 550 22.83 -17.88 -8.71
C SER A 550 22.88 -18.23 -7.21
N ALA A 551 22.71 -17.22 -6.34
CA ALA A 551 22.67 -17.40 -4.88
C ALA A 551 21.47 -18.26 -4.44
N VAL A 552 20.29 -18.02 -5.00
CA VAL A 552 19.06 -18.79 -4.69
C VAL A 552 19.12 -20.22 -5.25
N ARG A 553 19.82 -20.45 -6.37
CA ARG A 553 20.01 -21.81 -6.94
C ARG A 553 21.19 -22.58 -6.35
N GLY A 554 22.00 -21.96 -5.48
CA GLY A 554 23.17 -22.60 -4.87
C GLY A 554 24.34 -22.85 -5.84
N VAL A 555 24.44 -22.07 -6.93
CA VAL A 555 25.46 -22.22 -7.97
C VAL A 555 26.28 -20.93 -8.08
N GLY A 556 27.24 -20.71 -7.18
CA GLY A 556 28.15 -19.56 -7.27
C GLY A 556 29.10 -19.42 -6.09
N GLU A 557 30.40 -19.36 -6.37
CA GLU A 557 31.44 -19.06 -5.38
C GLU A 557 31.47 -17.56 -5.01
N GLN A 558 32.01 -17.24 -3.83
CA GLN A 558 32.18 -15.87 -3.36
C GLN A 558 33.26 -15.13 -4.17
N GLN A 559 32.90 -14.04 -4.88
CA GLN A 559 33.73 -12.82 -5.02
C GLN A 559 33.07 -11.72 -5.87
N ALA A 560 32.96 -10.51 -5.30
CA ALA A 560 33.32 -9.24 -5.96
C ALA A 560 33.17 -8.08 -4.96
N GLU A 561 34.27 -7.35 -4.71
CA GLU A 561 34.24 -6.09 -3.95
C GLU A 561 33.89 -4.91 -4.88
N CYS A 562 32.72 -4.32 -4.64
CA CYS A 562 32.24 -2.96 -4.97
C CYS A 562 30.75 -2.99 -4.61
N SER A 563 30.16 -1.90 -4.12
CA SER A 563 28.84 -1.97 -3.44
C SER A 563 27.61 -1.74 -4.36
N PRO A 564 26.90 -2.78 -4.82
CA PRO A 564 25.44 -2.82 -4.87
C PRO A 564 24.89 -3.47 -3.57
N PRO A 565 23.55 -3.56 -3.37
CA PRO A 565 22.99 -4.44 -2.34
C PRO A 565 23.48 -5.89 -2.51
N ALA A 566 23.64 -6.61 -1.40
CA ALA A 566 24.08 -8.00 -1.40
C ALA A 566 23.14 -8.90 -2.25
N PRO A 567 23.67 -9.92 -2.95
CA PRO A 567 22.86 -10.83 -3.77
C PRO A 567 21.70 -11.44 -2.98
N GLY A 568 20.49 -11.42 -3.53
CA GLY A 568 19.31 -11.90 -2.84
C GLY A 568 17.98 -11.43 -3.43
N MET A 569 16.91 -11.61 -2.67
CA MET A 569 15.56 -11.27 -3.09
C MET A 569 15.35 -9.76 -3.16
N LEU A 570 14.59 -9.30 -4.17
CA LEU A 570 14.08 -7.93 -4.18
C LEU A 570 12.90 -7.81 -3.19
N PRO A 571 12.91 -6.82 -2.28
CA PRO A 571 11.72 -6.45 -1.52
C PRO A 571 10.61 -5.96 -2.45
N SER A 572 9.34 -6.23 -2.09
CA SER A 572 8.21 -5.64 -2.79
C SER A 572 8.16 -4.12 -2.53
N GLY A 573 7.92 -3.33 -3.58
CA GLY A 573 8.07 -1.87 -3.58
C GLY A 573 9.51 -1.38 -3.84
N HIS A 574 10.47 -2.28 -4.05
CA HIS A 574 11.85 -1.88 -4.39
C HIS A 574 11.88 -1.24 -5.79
N ARG A 575 12.58 -0.10 -5.96
CA ARG A 575 12.72 0.61 -7.24
C ARG A 575 12.87 -0.31 -8.46
N TRP A 576 13.89 -1.18 -8.48
CA TRP A 576 14.09 -2.16 -9.57
C TRP A 576 12.93 -3.14 -9.80
N GLU A 577 12.22 -3.61 -8.77
CA GLU A 577 11.02 -4.43 -8.97
C GLU A 577 9.92 -3.60 -9.64
N VAL A 578 9.68 -2.38 -9.13
CA VAL A 578 8.69 -1.45 -9.68
C VAL A 578 9.03 -1.06 -11.12
N GLU A 579 10.29 -0.81 -11.44
CA GLU A 579 10.77 -0.55 -12.80
C GLU A 579 10.59 -1.77 -13.71
N ILE A 580 11.00 -2.98 -13.31
CA ILE A 580 10.86 -4.19 -14.15
C ILE A 580 9.38 -4.44 -14.45
N ARG A 581 8.53 -4.42 -13.42
CA ARG A 581 7.09 -4.71 -13.54
C ARG A 581 6.36 -3.60 -14.32
N GLY A 582 6.61 -2.33 -14.02
CA GLY A 582 5.98 -1.19 -14.71
C GLY A 582 6.40 -1.04 -16.17
N ASN A 583 7.69 -1.20 -16.49
CA ASN A 583 8.16 -1.18 -17.88
C ASN A 583 7.69 -2.41 -18.67
N SER A 584 7.45 -3.56 -18.03
CA SER A 584 6.84 -4.70 -18.71
C SER A 584 5.41 -4.40 -19.15
N ILE A 585 4.61 -3.75 -18.30
CA ILE A 585 3.27 -3.26 -18.65
C ILE A 585 3.36 -2.28 -19.83
N TRP A 586 4.27 -1.33 -19.77
CA TRP A 586 4.46 -0.34 -20.83
C TRP A 586 4.94 -0.95 -22.15
N ALA A 587 5.88 -1.90 -22.11
CA ALA A 587 6.39 -2.59 -23.29
C ALA A 587 5.28 -3.34 -24.03
N VAL A 588 4.41 -4.06 -23.32
CA VAL A 588 3.27 -4.76 -23.95
C VAL A 588 2.23 -3.79 -24.49
N GLU A 589 1.97 -2.68 -23.79
CA GLU A 589 1.09 -1.63 -24.30
C GLU A 589 1.62 -1.04 -25.61
N ARG A 590 2.93 -0.78 -25.70
CA ARG A 590 3.59 -0.31 -26.92
C ARG A 590 3.58 -1.38 -28.03
N ILE A 591 3.81 -2.65 -27.72
CA ILE A 591 3.70 -3.78 -28.66
C ILE A 591 2.27 -3.85 -29.25
N ARG A 592 1.25 -3.80 -28.39
CA ARG A 592 -0.17 -3.81 -28.78
C ARG A 592 -0.51 -2.64 -29.70
N GLN A 593 -0.03 -1.45 -29.40
CA GLN A 593 -0.22 -0.26 -30.24
C GLN A 593 0.41 -0.45 -31.62
N HIS A 594 1.62 -1.00 -31.72
CA HIS A 594 2.27 -1.30 -33.00
C HIS A 594 1.55 -2.37 -33.81
N ILE A 595 1.08 -3.45 -33.19
CA ILE A 595 0.25 -4.47 -33.84
C ILE A 595 -1.01 -3.82 -34.44
N ARG A 596 -1.75 -3.02 -33.66
CA ARG A 596 -2.98 -2.35 -34.12
C ARG A 596 -2.74 -1.33 -35.24
N GLN A 597 -1.58 -0.67 -35.27
CA GLN A 597 -1.20 0.26 -36.33
C GLN A 597 -0.79 -0.45 -37.63
N THR A 598 -0.09 -1.59 -37.54
CA THR A 598 0.50 -2.27 -38.71
C THR A 598 -0.41 -3.34 -39.32
N ALA A 599 -1.27 -3.98 -38.53
CA ALA A 599 -2.15 -5.08 -38.95
C ALA A 599 -3.62 -4.74 -38.70
N GLN A 600 -4.13 -3.73 -39.42
CA GLN A 600 -5.52 -3.27 -39.31
C GLN A 600 -6.53 -4.42 -39.46
N GLY A 601 -7.49 -4.50 -38.54
CA GLY A 601 -8.47 -5.59 -38.46
C GLY A 601 -8.03 -6.79 -37.61
N THR A 602 -6.82 -6.77 -37.04
CA THR A 602 -6.38 -7.80 -36.08
C THR A 602 -6.92 -7.51 -34.67
N GLU A 603 -7.81 -8.37 -34.18
CA GLU A 603 -8.32 -8.33 -32.80
C GLU A 603 -7.32 -8.97 -31.82
N VAL A 604 -6.28 -8.21 -31.44
CA VAL A 604 -5.33 -8.59 -30.38
C VAL A 604 -5.36 -7.55 -29.26
N ASN A 605 -5.46 -8.03 -28.02
CA ASN A 605 -5.46 -7.25 -26.78
C ASN A 605 -4.24 -7.61 -25.91
N ALA A 606 -4.05 -6.92 -24.78
CA ALA A 606 -2.85 -7.12 -23.95
C ALA A 606 -2.85 -8.50 -23.26
N ILE A 607 -4.03 -9.02 -22.90
CA ILE A 607 -4.21 -10.36 -22.31
C ILE A 607 -3.67 -11.46 -23.24
N LEU A 608 -4.04 -11.43 -24.52
CA LEU A 608 -3.60 -12.45 -25.48
C LEU A 608 -2.09 -12.39 -25.74
N ILE A 609 -1.49 -11.21 -25.71
CA ILE A 609 -0.03 -11.05 -25.82
C ILE A 609 0.64 -11.60 -24.55
N ASP A 610 0.09 -11.33 -23.37
CA ASP A 610 0.60 -11.84 -22.09
C ASP A 610 0.57 -13.37 -22.01
N PHE A 611 -0.60 -13.97 -22.22
CA PHE A 611 -0.78 -15.42 -22.24
C PHE A 611 0.20 -16.10 -23.22
N TYR A 612 0.31 -15.57 -24.44
CA TYR A 612 1.27 -16.05 -25.43
C TYR A 612 2.73 -15.94 -24.94
N MET A 613 3.13 -14.81 -24.35
CA MET A 613 4.50 -14.64 -23.82
C MET A 613 4.78 -15.54 -22.62
N TRP A 614 3.79 -15.82 -21.77
CA TRP A 614 3.94 -16.71 -20.63
C TRP A 614 4.10 -18.17 -21.07
N ASP A 615 3.31 -18.64 -22.03
CA ASP A 615 3.46 -19.97 -22.65
C ASP A 615 4.81 -20.07 -23.36
N TYR A 616 5.15 -19.09 -24.20
CA TYR A 616 6.45 -18.99 -24.87
C TYR A 616 7.61 -19.06 -23.86
N SER A 617 7.46 -18.40 -22.70
CA SER A 617 8.46 -18.40 -21.64
C SER A 617 8.75 -19.80 -21.10
N LYS A 618 7.75 -20.70 -21.10
CA LYS A 618 7.89 -22.07 -20.59
C LYS A 618 8.41 -23.02 -21.66
N GLU A 619 7.86 -22.93 -22.86
CA GLU A 619 8.24 -23.79 -23.99
C GLU A 619 9.69 -23.55 -24.44
N ASN A 620 10.12 -22.28 -24.44
CA ASN A 620 11.44 -21.87 -24.93
C ASN A 620 12.40 -21.52 -23.77
N ALA A 621 12.16 -22.08 -22.56
CA ALA A 621 12.91 -21.73 -21.35
C ALA A 621 14.44 -21.88 -21.47
N GLN A 622 14.91 -22.77 -22.36
CA GLN A 622 16.33 -22.96 -22.67
C GLN A 622 16.93 -21.77 -23.44
N ASP A 623 16.18 -21.16 -24.36
CA ASP A 623 16.63 -20.01 -25.18
C ASP A 623 16.71 -18.70 -24.38
N MET A 624 16.25 -18.72 -23.12
CA MET A 624 16.25 -17.59 -22.20
C MET A 624 17.02 -17.88 -20.91
N GLN A 625 17.75 -19.00 -20.84
CA GLN A 625 18.50 -19.40 -19.63
C GLN A 625 19.53 -18.36 -19.18
N ASP A 626 20.07 -17.56 -20.11
CA ASP A 626 21.09 -16.52 -19.88
C ASP A 626 20.46 -15.12 -19.60
N ILE A 627 19.14 -15.04 -19.46
CA ILE A 627 18.38 -13.83 -19.13
C ILE A 627 17.84 -14.02 -17.71
N PRO A 628 18.32 -13.24 -16.72
CA PRO A 628 17.97 -13.49 -15.32
C PRO A 628 16.55 -13.01 -14.99
N ILE A 629 15.93 -13.64 -14.00
CA ILE A 629 14.62 -13.23 -13.46
C ILE A 629 14.75 -12.44 -12.15
N HIS A 630 13.80 -11.55 -11.89
CA HIS A 630 13.66 -10.93 -10.58
C HIS A 630 12.96 -11.87 -9.60
N LEU A 631 13.48 -11.94 -8.37
CA LEU A 631 12.97 -12.82 -7.31
C LEU A 631 12.41 -11.96 -6.17
N THR A 632 11.09 -11.70 -6.23
CA THR A 632 10.35 -10.96 -5.20
C THR A 632 9.49 -11.93 -4.41
N ARG A 633 9.16 -11.63 -3.15
CA ARG A 633 8.24 -12.46 -2.34
C ARG A 633 7.16 -11.56 -1.78
N SER A 634 5.95 -11.71 -2.26
CA SER A 634 4.84 -10.80 -2.00
C SER A 634 3.50 -11.50 -2.22
N VAL A 635 2.43 -10.96 -1.64
CA VAL A 635 1.05 -11.37 -2.00
C VAL A 635 0.59 -10.77 -3.32
N PHE A 636 1.32 -9.81 -3.87
CA PHE A 636 0.98 -9.14 -5.13
C PHE A 636 1.59 -9.80 -6.37
N TYR A 637 2.65 -10.59 -6.19
CA TYR A 637 3.53 -11.11 -7.23
C TYR A 637 3.72 -12.62 -7.06
#